data_AF-A0A7G8HF01-F1
#
_entry.id   AF-A0A7G8HF01-F1
#
_cell.length_a   1.000
_cell.length_b   1.000
_cell.length_c   1.000
_cell.angle_alpha   90.00
_cell.angle_beta   90.00
_cell.angle_gamma   90.00
#
_symmetry.space_group_name_H-M   'P 1'
#
loop_
_entity.id
_entity.type
_entity.pdbx_description
1 polymer ?
#
loop_
_entity_poly.entity_id
_entity_poly.type
_entity_poly.pdbx_seq_one_letter_code
_entity_poly.pdbx_strand_id
1 'polypeptide(L)'
;MPNRNPSKKTKQGATGNKVTQKNSGKFKQQNLIRPSTFTSAKDDDGNGLVDGSEKTAYQLYNSGNPLFISTKSGKTFSNKTSTKWSILAAVPEKQGHLALVNNNQSRKIKHKVWEINAQGIIQSKGRWLSERALGSQGYEASFGIDFNGDGVIEADALVDAGDASYVLSGTAAVGERLKVQRKADDPDGNGKAAITWQSSSKSGGWTTIGTQKSLKVPTNLDGSQIRARIDYVDSDGFKETVFTPALDIPYVDAGNASYVISGTAAVGEILKLEQKSNDPDGNGNPIIKWQSSSGGDNWTTIGTLSTLKVPSSLDGSQIRAQIDYTDGEGFDETVFTNSLTIPYVDDGDAAFLITGTPEVGQTLSITKSDNDPDGDGDGTRSISWLQSTDGVNWSRSSSESSFNIPHDLEGHRIVATVDYTDGQGFAESIDTNILTIPYIDDGDAAFLITGTPEVGETLSVTRSINDPDGDGSPSISWLQSTDGVNWSRISSESTFNIPHELEGHRIVAKVDYTDGQGFDESINTDALTIPYVDDGDATFLIQGTPRVGQTLSIARSSTDPDGDGDGAMEISWQASLDGMTWWEVSTSDQLAITSEIAGHQLNALVQYTDGQGFKESISTEIVSVPGVPGLDPDGNDDYGDSPSTSGRLTVNNSASGELGDPGDRDWFAIDLTAGVRYQFNLEGDSLADPFLYLRNASSSLIDYNDDKSGSSLNSQITFTADTSGTHYLDVGSYYDAYTGTYTLSATTLNAPDPGFSSSDGYGHVNAQRAFEQLLGVSLDSVDALGGNLWGLDNVNAPEVWGGGGSFSGATGSGSTVAVIDTGVDLDHPEFTGRIVGGYDFVDGDSTADDGNGHGTHVAGTIAGANDGNGITGVAYDANIMPLRVLDDDGYGWTSDIISAVRWAADRGADVINMSLGGGGYSQAMADAISYATGQGSVVVMAAGNSGGSSPDYPAAHAINQGIAVGAVDQNRALAGFSNRAGSTELDYVTAPGVNIYSAVPGGGYSNANGTSMAAPHVAGVAGLLKGHDRNLSPSSIEDLLTGSASNSSASSSVSNSRASGAWRSQDTITAQTLSDFQDHELSGTLIASIDGNSKERRSTLRQLKRGVRNNNAAYNGLDHVKVVDASRNSFAVLELSDARTVDQRSLLSNLLASDQFHYFEVEQKFSIV
;
A
#
# COMPACT_ATOMS: atom_id res chain seq x y z
N MET A 1 -18.66 15.38 -60.37
CA MET A 1 -17.91 16.63 -60.64
C MET A 1 -16.89 16.83 -59.51
N PRO A 2 -15.74 17.51 -59.70
CA PRO A 2 -15.37 18.33 -60.87
C PRO A 2 -14.32 17.75 -61.85
N ASN A 3 -13.18 17.24 -61.40
CA ASN A 3 -11.91 17.12 -62.17
C ASN A 3 -11.15 15.81 -61.82
N ARG A 4 -10.18 15.28 -62.60
CA ARG A 4 -9.59 15.69 -63.91
C ARG A 4 -9.12 14.49 -64.77
N ASN A 5 -8.17 14.71 -65.69
CA ASN A 5 -7.59 13.78 -66.68
C ASN A 5 -6.20 14.38 -67.13
N PRO A 6 -5.33 13.77 -68.00
CA PRO A 6 -5.65 12.85 -69.10
C PRO A 6 -4.66 11.69 -69.47
N SER A 7 -5.23 10.54 -69.85
CA SER A 7 -4.75 9.59 -70.90
C SER A 7 -3.48 8.71 -70.61
N LYS A 8 -3.22 7.56 -71.26
CA LYS A 8 -3.70 7.00 -72.55
C LYS A 8 -4.06 5.48 -72.52
N LYS A 9 -4.86 5.11 -73.52
CA LYS A 9 -5.26 3.79 -74.12
C LYS A 9 -4.22 2.64 -74.03
N THR A 10 -4.55 1.34 -74.22
CA THR A 10 -5.48 0.77 -75.24
C THR A 10 -5.84 -0.71 -75.01
N LYS A 11 -7.04 -1.17 -75.42
CA LYS A 11 -7.21 -2.38 -76.26
C LYS A 11 -8.60 -2.52 -76.93
N GLN A 12 -8.55 -3.04 -78.17
CA GLN A 12 -9.54 -3.81 -78.95
C GLN A 12 -11.03 -3.41 -79.07
N GLY A 13 -11.48 -3.38 -80.34
CA GLY A 13 -12.87 -3.42 -80.83
C GLY A 13 -12.83 -3.43 -82.37
N ALA A 14 -13.59 -4.28 -83.07
CA ALA A 14 -13.35 -4.56 -84.51
C ALA A 14 -14.60 -4.81 -85.36
N THR A 15 -14.68 -4.13 -86.52
CA THR A 15 -15.46 -4.40 -87.76
C THR A 15 -14.92 -3.40 -88.82
N GLY A 16 -14.58 -3.76 -90.06
CA GLY A 16 -15.47 -3.99 -91.22
C GLY A 16 -15.74 -2.66 -92.00
N ASN A 17 -15.67 -2.53 -93.34
CA ASN A 17 -15.43 -3.46 -94.47
C ASN A 17 -15.15 -2.66 -95.80
N LYS A 18 -14.89 -3.34 -96.96
CA LYS A 18 -14.88 -2.91 -98.40
C LYS A 18 -13.58 -2.48 -99.15
N VAL A 19 -12.82 -3.50 -99.60
CA VAL A 19 -12.44 -3.86 -101.01
C VAL A 19 -12.42 -2.81 -102.16
N THR A 20 -11.30 -2.72 -102.93
CA THR A 20 -11.21 -2.81 -104.44
C THR A 20 -9.75 -2.82 -104.98
N GLN A 21 -9.51 -2.92 -106.31
CA GLN A 21 -8.21 -3.21 -107.01
C GLN A 21 -8.11 -2.42 -108.36
N LYS A 22 -7.16 -2.51 -109.34
CA LYS A 22 -6.07 -3.46 -109.71
C LYS A 22 -5.14 -2.91 -110.87
N ASN A 23 -3.83 -3.23 -110.91
CA ASN A 23 -2.92 -3.31 -112.11
C ASN A 23 -2.70 -2.04 -113.01
N SER A 24 -1.79 -1.93 -114.03
CA SER A 24 -0.44 -2.48 -114.38
C SER A 24 0.12 -1.82 -115.71
N GLY A 25 1.44 -1.83 -116.03
CA GLY A 25 1.98 -1.32 -117.35
C GLY A 25 3.49 -1.55 -117.66
N LYS A 26 3.95 -1.40 -118.94
CA LYS A 26 5.33 -1.70 -119.47
C LYS A 26 5.79 -0.82 -120.68
N PHE A 27 7.12 -0.71 -120.97
CA PHE A 27 7.82 -1.11 -122.25
C PHE A 27 9.06 -0.30 -122.79
N LYS A 28 10.08 -1.04 -123.34
CA LYS A 28 11.00 -0.77 -124.52
C LYS A 28 12.08 0.37 -124.49
N GLN A 29 12.76 0.77 -125.60
CA GLN A 29 13.94 0.22 -126.39
C GLN A 29 14.54 1.38 -127.30
N GLN A 30 15.68 1.40 -128.06
CA GLN A 30 16.90 0.57 -128.36
C GLN A 30 18.03 1.39 -129.08
N ASN A 31 19.28 0.85 -129.20
CA ASN A 31 20.34 1.13 -130.23
C ASN A 31 21.02 2.55 -130.31
N LEU A 32 22.19 2.85 -130.95
CA LEU A 32 23.22 2.12 -131.78
C LEU A 32 24.62 2.88 -131.79
N ILE A 33 25.63 2.37 -132.54
CA ILE A 33 26.93 2.99 -133.01
C ILE A 33 28.24 2.86 -132.16
N ARG A 34 29.37 2.63 -132.88
CA ARG A 34 30.85 2.70 -132.58
C ARG A 34 31.58 3.07 -133.92
N PRO A 35 32.92 3.28 -134.07
CA PRO A 35 34.05 3.43 -133.11
C PRO A 35 34.96 4.68 -133.37
N SER A 36 36.05 4.84 -132.60
CA SER A 36 37.29 5.55 -132.99
C SER A 36 38.49 5.04 -132.17
N THR A 37 39.74 5.30 -132.61
CA THR A 37 41.00 4.75 -132.02
C THR A 37 41.90 5.82 -131.38
N PHE A 38 42.94 5.36 -130.65
CA PHE A 38 43.90 6.12 -129.83
C PHE A 38 43.31 6.75 -128.55
N THR A 39 44.08 6.95 -127.47
CA THR A 39 45.54 6.78 -127.27
C THR A 39 45.92 5.54 -126.45
N SER A 40 47.20 5.41 -126.07
CA SER A 40 47.62 4.51 -124.98
C SER A 40 46.86 4.82 -123.71
N ALA A 41 46.48 3.79 -122.94
CA ALA A 41 45.83 3.98 -121.66
C ALA A 41 46.76 4.75 -120.70
N LYS A 42 46.21 5.79 -120.08
CA LYS A 42 46.85 6.69 -119.13
C LYS A 42 45.86 6.96 -118.00
N ASP A 43 46.44 7.32 -116.87
CA ASP A 43 45.82 7.60 -115.58
C ASP A 43 46.66 8.77 -115.03
N ASP A 44 46.48 9.93 -115.64
CA ASP A 44 47.33 11.11 -115.45
C ASP A 44 46.93 11.92 -114.21
N ASP A 45 45.77 11.62 -113.59
CA ASP A 45 45.35 12.13 -112.28
C ASP A 45 45.52 11.11 -111.13
N GLY A 46 45.79 9.83 -111.44
CA GLY A 46 46.04 8.78 -110.46
C GLY A 46 44.78 8.16 -109.83
N ASN A 47 43.59 8.39 -110.38
CA ASN A 47 42.34 7.84 -109.87
C ASN A 47 42.13 6.34 -110.19
N GLY A 48 43.00 5.72 -111.00
CA GLY A 48 42.97 4.30 -111.35
C GLY A 48 41.98 3.92 -112.47
N LEU A 49 41.34 4.92 -113.09
CA LEU A 49 40.57 4.78 -114.32
C LEU A 49 41.40 5.26 -115.52
N VAL A 50 40.96 4.90 -116.73
CA VAL A 50 41.61 5.38 -117.95
C VAL A 50 41.01 6.73 -118.36
N ASP A 51 41.86 7.74 -118.54
CA ASP A 51 41.46 9.08 -118.92
C ASP A 51 40.62 9.12 -120.21
N GLY A 52 39.49 9.84 -120.16
CA GLY A 52 38.54 9.96 -121.27
C GLY A 52 37.60 8.75 -121.45
N SER A 53 37.84 7.63 -120.77
CA SER A 53 36.97 6.45 -120.84
C SER A 53 35.57 6.72 -120.25
N GLU A 54 35.47 7.62 -119.26
CA GLU A 54 34.23 8.01 -118.58
C GLU A 54 33.19 8.64 -119.53
N LYS A 55 33.64 9.21 -120.66
CA LYS A 55 32.77 9.76 -121.73
C LYS A 55 32.13 8.68 -122.61
N THR A 56 32.72 7.48 -122.69
CA THR A 56 32.34 6.43 -123.66
C THR A 56 31.97 5.11 -122.99
N ALA A 57 32.92 4.45 -122.33
CA ALA A 57 32.74 3.30 -121.45
C ALA A 57 33.92 3.23 -120.46
N TYR A 58 33.64 3.32 -119.16
CA TYR A 58 34.62 3.28 -118.08
C TYR A 58 35.57 2.09 -118.20
N GLN A 59 36.86 2.36 -118.05
CA GLN A 59 37.94 1.38 -118.00
C GLN A 59 38.80 1.58 -116.75
N LEU A 60 39.24 0.48 -116.15
CA LEU A 60 40.31 0.45 -115.15
C LEU A 60 41.66 0.61 -115.83
N TYR A 61 42.56 1.38 -115.23
CA TYR A 61 43.95 1.44 -115.62
C TYR A 61 44.70 0.25 -115.00
N ASN A 62 45.34 -0.57 -115.84
CA ASN A 62 46.07 -1.76 -115.42
C ASN A 62 47.36 -1.90 -116.24
N SER A 63 48.42 -1.23 -115.79
CA SER A 63 49.77 -1.28 -116.35
C SER A 63 49.82 -1.20 -117.89
N GLY A 64 49.10 -0.23 -118.47
CA GLY A 64 49.01 0.01 -119.91
C GLY A 64 47.99 -0.84 -120.69
N ASN A 65 47.37 -1.85 -120.09
CA ASN A 65 46.35 -2.71 -120.70
C ASN A 65 44.95 -2.41 -120.11
N PRO A 66 44.12 -1.57 -120.75
CA PRO A 66 42.88 -1.06 -120.16
C PRO A 66 41.77 -2.13 -120.08
N LEU A 67 41.13 -2.27 -118.92
CA LEU A 67 40.06 -3.26 -118.67
C LEU A 67 38.69 -2.58 -118.56
N PHE A 68 37.71 -2.97 -119.38
CA PHE A 68 36.36 -2.40 -119.32
C PHE A 68 35.59 -2.80 -118.05
N ILE A 69 35.06 -1.81 -117.31
CA ILE A 69 34.17 -2.05 -116.19
C ILE A 69 32.80 -2.50 -116.71
N SER A 70 32.41 -3.74 -116.40
CA SER A 70 31.25 -4.40 -116.99
C SER A 70 30.45 -5.25 -116.00
N THR A 71 29.18 -5.48 -116.32
CA THR A 71 28.34 -6.48 -115.63
C THR A 71 28.70 -7.91 -116.08
N LYS A 72 28.25 -8.92 -115.32
CA LYS A 72 28.34 -10.35 -115.71
C LYS A 72 27.66 -10.70 -117.05
N SER A 73 26.89 -9.78 -117.65
CA SER A 73 26.33 -9.91 -119.01
C SER A 73 27.04 -9.05 -120.07
N GLY A 74 28.28 -8.61 -119.80
CA GLY A 74 29.13 -7.87 -120.74
C GLY A 74 28.75 -6.41 -120.99
N LYS A 75 27.71 -5.89 -120.31
CA LYS A 75 27.31 -4.48 -120.44
C LYS A 75 28.23 -3.55 -119.65
N THR A 76 28.83 -2.59 -120.33
CA THR A 76 29.64 -1.48 -119.78
C THR A 76 28.80 -0.23 -119.46
N PHE A 77 29.41 0.77 -118.81
CA PHE A 77 28.77 2.02 -118.39
C PHE A 77 29.70 3.23 -118.58
N SER A 78 29.15 4.44 -118.54
CA SER A 78 29.82 5.73 -118.71
C SER A 78 28.92 6.87 -118.24
N ASN A 79 29.47 8.08 -118.07
CA ASN A 79 28.70 9.29 -117.78
C ASN A 79 27.61 9.58 -118.83
N LYS A 80 27.82 9.15 -120.09
CA LYS A 80 26.81 9.24 -121.15
C LYS A 80 25.67 8.20 -121.02
N THR A 81 25.88 7.11 -120.28
CA THR A 81 24.90 6.02 -120.10
C THR A 81 24.33 5.93 -118.68
N SER A 82 24.80 6.76 -117.74
CA SER A 82 24.28 6.92 -116.39
C SER A 82 24.20 8.41 -116.02
N THR A 83 22.99 8.94 -115.89
CA THR A 83 22.72 10.28 -115.34
C THR A 83 22.45 10.27 -113.82
N LYS A 84 22.68 9.12 -113.16
CA LYS A 84 22.34 8.90 -111.75
C LYS A 84 23.55 8.75 -110.83
N TRP A 85 24.67 8.31 -111.39
CA TRP A 85 25.90 8.01 -110.67
C TRP A 85 27.07 7.98 -111.65
N SER A 86 28.26 8.28 -111.15
CA SER A 86 29.54 8.19 -111.83
C SER A 86 30.53 7.43 -110.96
N ILE A 87 31.49 6.74 -111.57
CA ILE A 87 32.67 6.22 -110.86
C ILE A 87 33.64 7.40 -110.70
N LEU A 88 34.23 7.54 -109.50
CA LEU A 88 35.19 8.60 -109.15
C LEU A 88 36.64 8.09 -109.21
N ALA A 89 36.88 6.90 -108.65
CA ALA A 89 38.19 6.28 -108.56
C ALA A 89 38.03 4.76 -108.54
N ALA A 90 39.10 4.02 -108.83
CA ALA A 90 39.19 2.58 -108.62
C ALA A 90 40.60 2.16 -108.22
N VAL A 91 40.72 1.25 -107.26
CA VAL A 91 42.01 0.84 -106.67
C VAL A 91 42.21 -0.67 -106.79
N PRO A 92 43.44 -1.14 -107.07
CA PRO A 92 43.72 -2.56 -107.21
C PRO A 92 43.76 -3.27 -105.84
N GLU A 93 43.22 -4.48 -105.79
CA GLU A 93 43.23 -5.36 -104.62
C GLU A 93 43.73 -6.77 -104.97
N LYS A 94 44.06 -7.58 -103.93
CA LYS A 94 44.64 -8.92 -104.05
C LYS A 94 43.86 -9.92 -104.94
N GLN A 95 42.59 -9.66 -105.27
CA GLN A 95 41.77 -10.52 -106.14
C GLN A 95 41.04 -9.73 -107.27
N GLY A 96 41.31 -8.44 -107.43
CA GLY A 96 40.55 -7.58 -108.34
C GLY A 96 40.79 -6.09 -108.13
N HIS A 97 39.73 -5.30 -108.14
CA HIS A 97 39.74 -3.87 -107.89
C HIS A 97 38.48 -3.47 -107.12
N LEU A 98 38.57 -2.46 -106.26
CA LEU A 98 37.42 -1.76 -105.69
C LEU A 98 37.18 -0.47 -106.49
N ALA A 99 35.92 -0.13 -106.78
CA ALA A 99 35.56 1.11 -107.47
C ALA A 99 34.59 1.96 -106.65
N LEU A 100 34.93 3.23 -106.45
CA LEU A 100 34.13 4.21 -105.71
C LEU A 100 33.14 4.90 -106.65
N VAL A 101 31.85 4.83 -106.31
CA VAL A 101 30.74 5.30 -107.16
C VAL A 101 29.91 6.35 -106.44
N ASN A 102 29.83 7.56 -106.97
CA ASN A 102 29.10 8.70 -106.41
C ASN A 102 27.61 8.74 -106.82
N ASN A 103 26.74 9.34 -105.99
CA ASN A 103 25.33 9.59 -106.30
C ASN A 103 25.09 11.01 -106.84
N ASN A 104 25.07 11.16 -108.16
CA ASN A 104 24.94 12.44 -108.85
C ASN A 104 23.51 13.03 -108.80
N GLN A 105 22.59 12.44 -108.00
CA GLN A 105 21.21 12.93 -107.79
C GLN A 105 20.89 13.23 -106.32
N SER A 106 21.85 13.11 -105.40
CA SER A 106 21.64 13.35 -103.97
C SER A 106 22.03 14.77 -103.56
N ARG A 107 21.23 15.40 -102.69
CA ARG A 107 21.56 16.71 -102.06
C ARG A 107 22.58 16.62 -100.90
N LYS A 108 22.88 15.41 -100.44
CA LYS A 108 24.00 15.09 -99.52
C LYS A 108 24.89 14.09 -100.22
N ILE A 109 26.21 14.29 -100.19
CA ILE A 109 27.14 13.41 -100.90
C ILE A 109 27.04 11.99 -100.30
N LYS A 110 27.06 10.99 -101.18
CA LYS A 110 26.93 9.57 -100.83
C LYS A 110 27.60 8.71 -101.90
N HIS A 111 28.37 7.71 -101.46
CA HIS A 111 29.07 6.78 -102.35
C HIS A 111 28.63 5.34 -102.15
N LYS A 112 29.07 4.48 -103.07
CA LYS A 112 29.14 3.03 -102.93
C LYS A 112 30.53 2.56 -103.29
N VAL A 113 30.96 1.46 -102.68
CA VAL A 113 32.07 0.65 -103.22
C VAL A 113 31.48 -0.51 -104.04
N TRP A 114 32.07 -0.78 -105.20
CA TRP A 114 31.79 -1.94 -106.06
C TRP A 114 33.02 -2.82 -106.14
N GLU A 115 32.88 -4.11 -105.84
CA GLU A 115 33.91 -5.12 -106.06
C GLU A 115 33.93 -5.52 -107.54
N ILE A 116 35.10 -5.46 -108.17
CA ILE A 116 35.33 -5.83 -109.57
C ILE A 116 36.43 -6.88 -109.60
N ASN A 117 36.24 -7.99 -110.32
CA ASN A 117 37.29 -9.00 -110.43
C ASN A 117 38.43 -8.57 -111.36
N ALA A 118 39.53 -9.34 -111.40
CA ALA A 118 40.68 -9.10 -112.26
C ALA A 118 40.41 -9.07 -113.79
N GLN A 119 39.17 -9.37 -114.23
CA GLN A 119 38.75 -9.27 -115.64
C GLN A 119 37.82 -8.07 -115.91
N GLY A 120 37.66 -7.14 -114.97
CA GLY A 120 36.79 -5.96 -115.11
C GLY A 120 35.29 -6.25 -114.90
N ILE A 121 34.94 -7.43 -114.38
CA ILE A 121 33.54 -7.83 -114.17
C ILE A 121 33.12 -7.56 -112.73
N ILE A 122 32.11 -6.71 -112.56
CA ILE A 122 31.54 -6.34 -111.26
C ILE A 122 30.90 -7.57 -110.59
N GLN A 123 31.33 -7.86 -109.36
CA GLN A 123 30.84 -8.96 -108.54
C GLN A 123 29.72 -8.50 -107.60
N SER A 124 29.93 -7.42 -106.85
CA SER A 124 28.94 -6.81 -105.97
C SER A 124 28.84 -5.29 -106.19
N LYS A 125 27.85 -4.63 -105.57
CA LYS A 125 27.54 -3.21 -105.80
C LYS A 125 27.24 -2.38 -104.55
N GLY A 126 27.58 -2.89 -103.35
CA GLY A 126 27.47 -2.20 -102.06
C GLY A 126 26.08 -1.62 -101.69
N ARG A 127 26.03 -0.91 -100.57
CA ARG A 127 24.93 -0.01 -100.14
C ARG A 127 25.35 1.46 -100.31
N TRP A 128 24.40 2.41 -100.28
CA TRP A 128 24.73 3.84 -100.34
C TRP A 128 25.13 4.33 -98.95
N LEU A 129 26.40 4.65 -98.78
CA LEU A 129 27.01 5.15 -97.55
C LEU A 129 27.15 6.68 -97.62
N SER A 130 27.15 7.34 -96.46
CA SER A 130 27.67 8.72 -96.29
C SER A 130 29.18 8.68 -96.14
N GLU A 131 29.86 9.79 -96.39
CA GLU A 131 31.33 9.90 -96.37
C GLU A 131 31.94 9.42 -95.05
N ARG A 132 31.48 9.93 -93.88
CA ARG A 132 31.87 9.42 -92.55
C ARG A 132 31.69 7.90 -92.35
N ALA A 133 30.74 7.29 -93.06
CA ALA A 133 30.46 5.84 -93.01
C ALA A 133 31.20 5.05 -94.11
N LEU A 134 32.11 5.68 -94.84
CA LEU A 134 33.16 5.04 -95.65
C LEU A 134 34.50 5.09 -94.90
N GLY A 135 34.76 6.17 -94.14
CA GLY A 135 35.85 6.22 -93.15
C GLY A 135 35.74 5.12 -92.11
N SER A 136 34.61 5.01 -91.41
CA SER A 136 34.31 3.93 -90.44
C SER A 136 34.02 2.55 -91.08
N GLN A 137 34.65 2.26 -92.21
CA GLN A 137 34.62 1.01 -92.98
C GLN A 137 35.93 0.84 -93.79
N GLY A 138 37.02 1.50 -93.37
CA GLY A 138 38.39 1.34 -93.88
C GLY A 138 38.62 1.84 -95.30
N TYR A 139 37.65 2.53 -95.91
CA TYR A 139 37.74 2.93 -97.30
C TYR A 139 38.59 4.20 -97.52
N GLU A 140 38.94 4.94 -96.48
CA GLU A 140 39.85 6.10 -96.56
C GLU A 140 41.26 5.64 -96.99
N ALA A 141 41.91 4.76 -96.22
CA ALA A 141 43.16 4.13 -96.64
C ALA A 141 43.05 3.29 -97.93
N SER A 142 41.86 2.79 -98.26
CA SER A 142 41.67 2.04 -99.51
C SER A 142 41.74 2.96 -100.75
N PHE A 143 41.10 4.13 -100.71
CA PHE A 143 41.00 5.04 -101.87
C PHE A 143 41.96 6.24 -101.83
N GLY A 144 42.68 6.47 -100.72
CA GLY A 144 43.58 7.62 -100.56
C GLY A 144 42.82 8.95 -100.44
N ILE A 145 41.60 8.92 -99.94
CA ILE A 145 40.71 10.08 -99.79
C ILE A 145 40.25 10.13 -98.34
N ASP A 146 40.49 11.24 -97.66
CA ASP A 146 39.79 11.59 -96.41
C ASP A 146 38.30 11.85 -96.74
N PHE A 147 37.41 11.04 -96.16
CA PHE A 147 35.95 11.18 -96.32
C PHE A 147 35.31 11.83 -95.09
N ASN A 148 35.92 11.71 -93.90
CA ASN A 148 35.33 12.19 -92.66
C ASN A 148 35.59 13.69 -92.42
N GLY A 149 36.71 14.22 -92.93
CA GLY A 149 37.09 15.63 -92.94
C GLY A 149 38.05 16.07 -91.84
N ASP A 150 38.74 15.15 -91.16
CA ASP A 150 39.71 15.44 -90.09
C ASP A 150 41.14 15.72 -90.58
N GLY A 151 41.44 15.45 -91.86
CA GLY A 151 42.76 15.61 -92.46
C GLY A 151 43.68 14.39 -92.36
N VAL A 152 43.17 13.24 -91.89
CA VAL A 152 43.89 11.96 -91.76
C VAL A 152 43.29 10.94 -92.73
N ILE A 153 44.07 9.92 -93.11
CA ILE A 153 43.64 8.82 -93.99
C ILE A 153 43.94 7.52 -93.25
N GLU A 154 42.92 6.97 -92.58
CA GLU A 154 43.09 5.84 -91.65
C GLU A 154 42.65 4.49 -92.23
N ALA A 155 43.16 3.42 -91.62
CA ALA A 155 42.89 2.03 -91.97
C ALA A 155 42.23 1.31 -90.77
N ASP A 156 40.94 1.00 -90.94
CA ASP A 156 39.99 0.48 -89.94
C ASP A 156 40.57 -0.21 -88.69
N ALA A 157 40.32 0.42 -87.54
CA ALA A 157 39.85 -0.27 -86.34
C ALA A 157 38.75 0.58 -85.69
N LEU A 158 37.64 -0.02 -85.27
CA LEU A 158 36.71 0.64 -84.36
C LEU A 158 37.42 0.77 -83.00
N VAL A 159 37.72 2.00 -82.62
CA VAL A 159 38.26 2.33 -81.29
C VAL A 159 37.09 2.70 -80.39
N ASP A 160 36.98 1.98 -79.28
CA ASP A 160 36.10 2.27 -78.15
C ASP A 160 36.20 3.75 -77.72
N ALA A 161 35.03 4.39 -77.56
CA ALA A 161 34.94 5.82 -77.28
C ALA A 161 35.08 6.18 -75.78
N GLY A 162 35.08 5.20 -74.88
CA GLY A 162 35.35 5.32 -73.44
C GLY A 162 34.11 5.27 -72.54
N ASP A 163 34.24 4.60 -71.39
CA ASP A 163 33.11 4.14 -70.59
C ASP A 163 32.24 5.24 -69.94
N ALA A 164 30.96 4.89 -69.70
CA ALA A 164 30.05 5.62 -68.82
C ALA A 164 30.51 5.60 -67.35
N SER A 165 30.62 6.78 -66.71
CA SER A 165 31.02 6.84 -65.29
C SER A 165 29.84 6.71 -64.30
N TYR A 166 30.05 5.97 -63.21
CA TYR A 166 29.07 5.74 -62.14
C TYR A 166 29.66 6.08 -60.76
N VAL A 167 28.79 6.50 -59.84
CA VAL A 167 29.10 6.76 -58.43
C VAL A 167 28.06 6.12 -57.52
N LEU A 168 28.38 5.99 -56.23
CA LEU A 168 27.43 5.64 -55.19
C LEU A 168 26.82 6.91 -54.57
N SER A 169 25.55 6.85 -54.18
CA SER A 169 24.87 7.91 -53.43
C SER A 169 24.07 7.35 -52.25
N GLY A 170 24.08 8.10 -51.14
CA GLY A 170 23.74 7.63 -49.79
C GLY A 170 24.99 7.56 -48.90
N THR A 171 24.81 7.36 -47.60
CA THR A 171 25.92 7.19 -46.64
C THR A 171 26.45 5.76 -46.72
N ALA A 172 27.78 5.59 -46.70
CA ALA A 172 28.43 4.29 -46.64
C ALA A 172 28.72 3.90 -45.18
N ALA A 173 27.66 3.65 -44.41
CA ALA A 173 27.73 3.17 -43.03
C ALA A 173 26.89 1.90 -42.90
N VAL A 174 27.16 1.08 -41.88
CA VAL A 174 26.30 -0.07 -41.52
C VAL A 174 24.85 0.37 -41.38
N GLY A 175 23.93 -0.43 -41.91
CA GLY A 175 22.49 -0.16 -41.87
C GLY A 175 21.98 0.89 -42.88
N GLU A 176 22.84 1.73 -43.46
CA GLU A 176 22.43 2.77 -44.39
C GLU A 176 22.17 2.27 -45.82
N ARG A 177 21.55 3.11 -46.68
CA ARG A 177 21.09 2.69 -48.02
C ARG A 177 21.82 3.37 -49.19
N LEU A 178 22.75 2.63 -49.78
CA LEU A 178 23.48 3.02 -50.99
C LEU A 178 22.70 2.73 -52.29
N LYS A 179 22.85 3.62 -53.28
CA LYS A 179 22.26 3.54 -54.62
C LYS A 179 23.35 3.80 -55.67
N VAL A 180 23.29 3.12 -56.82
CA VAL A 180 24.17 3.43 -57.95
C VAL A 180 23.55 4.55 -58.79
N GLN A 181 24.33 5.59 -59.07
CA GLN A 181 23.93 6.76 -59.85
C GLN A 181 24.93 6.98 -61.00
N ARG A 182 24.43 7.15 -62.23
CA ARG A 182 25.29 7.48 -63.38
C ARG A 182 25.69 8.96 -63.31
N LYS A 183 26.96 9.24 -63.59
CA LYS A 183 27.59 10.56 -63.50
C LYS A 183 27.93 11.14 -64.88
N ALA A 184 28.28 10.30 -65.84
CA ALA A 184 28.39 10.65 -67.26
C ALA A 184 27.81 9.53 -68.12
N ASP A 185 27.26 9.90 -69.28
CA ASP A 185 26.86 8.96 -70.32
C ASP A 185 28.08 8.54 -71.16
N ASP A 186 28.08 7.28 -71.60
CA ASP A 186 28.92 6.76 -72.68
C ASP A 186 28.80 7.61 -73.98
N PRO A 187 29.90 7.95 -74.69
CA PRO A 187 29.85 8.78 -75.89
C PRO A 187 29.17 8.17 -77.13
N ASP A 188 29.17 6.84 -77.29
CA ASP A 188 28.48 6.17 -78.41
C ASP A 188 27.14 5.53 -77.98
N GLY A 189 27.02 5.08 -76.74
CA GLY A 189 25.78 5.21 -75.97
C GLY A 189 25.36 4.01 -75.13
N ASN A 190 25.08 4.29 -73.86
CA ASN A 190 24.74 3.29 -72.83
C ASN A 190 23.52 2.41 -73.19
N GLY A 191 23.73 1.10 -73.28
CA GLY A 191 22.65 0.11 -73.21
C GLY A 191 22.15 -0.15 -71.78
N LYS A 192 21.56 -1.33 -71.58
CA LYS A 192 20.88 -1.67 -70.30
C LYS A 192 21.87 -2.21 -69.26
N ALA A 193 22.38 -1.30 -68.42
CA ALA A 193 23.21 -1.63 -67.27
C ALA A 193 22.60 -2.68 -66.31
N ALA A 194 23.43 -3.65 -65.92
CA ALA A 194 23.22 -4.56 -64.80
C ALA A 194 24.18 -4.20 -63.65
N ILE A 195 23.73 -4.33 -62.40
CA ILE A 195 24.48 -3.90 -61.21
C ILE A 195 24.82 -5.13 -60.37
N THR A 196 26.08 -5.22 -59.92
CA THR A 196 26.56 -6.21 -58.94
C THR A 196 27.34 -5.51 -57.84
N TRP A 197 26.83 -5.53 -56.61
CA TRP A 197 27.52 -4.97 -55.44
C TRP A 197 28.62 -5.92 -54.98
N GLN A 198 29.75 -5.35 -54.56
CA GLN A 198 30.90 -6.08 -54.03
C GLN A 198 31.45 -5.44 -52.76
N SER A 199 32.01 -6.24 -51.86
CA SER A 199 32.83 -5.78 -50.73
C SER A 199 34.22 -6.42 -50.69
N SER A 200 35.15 -5.81 -49.95
CA SER A 200 36.47 -6.36 -49.63
C SER A 200 36.95 -5.86 -48.26
N SER A 201 37.61 -6.72 -47.48
CA SER A 201 38.18 -6.42 -46.16
C SER A 201 39.52 -5.65 -46.24
N LYS A 202 39.54 -4.54 -47.01
CA LYS A 202 40.65 -3.59 -47.27
C LYS A 202 41.97 -4.17 -47.86
N SER A 203 42.23 -5.46 -47.70
CA SER A 203 43.39 -6.20 -48.23
C SER A 203 43.00 -7.45 -49.05
N GLY A 204 41.70 -7.80 -49.06
CA GLY A 204 41.18 -9.03 -49.65
C GLY A 204 40.69 -8.91 -51.10
N GLY A 205 40.27 -10.05 -51.66
CA GLY A 205 39.57 -10.10 -52.94
C GLY A 205 38.13 -9.61 -52.86
N TRP A 206 37.62 -9.01 -53.94
CA TRP A 206 36.26 -8.46 -53.99
C TRP A 206 35.20 -9.57 -54.11
N THR A 207 34.34 -9.68 -53.11
CA THR A 207 33.26 -10.68 -53.01
C THR A 207 31.91 -10.07 -53.34
N THR A 208 31.05 -10.77 -54.10
CA THR A 208 29.72 -10.27 -54.48
C THR A 208 28.72 -10.38 -53.33
N ILE A 209 28.01 -9.29 -53.05
CA ILE A 209 27.05 -9.14 -51.94
C ILE A 209 25.61 -8.79 -52.38
N GLY A 210 25.35 -8.66 -53.68
CA GLY A 210 23.99 -8.46 -54.21
C GLY A 210 23.94 -7.92 -55.64
N THR A 211 22.73 -7.84 -56.21
CA THR A 211 22.48 -7.38 -57.60
C THR A 211 21.30 -6.40 -57.72
N GLN A 212 20.68 -6.06 -56.59
CA GLN A 212 19.60 -5.08 -56.45
C GLN A 212 20.04 -3.65 -56.81
N LYS A 213 19.11 -2.80 -57.29
CA LYS A 213 19.41 -1.41 -57.66
C LYS A 213 19.81 -0.48 -56.49
N SER A 214 19.54 -0.91 -55.25
CA SER A 214 19.93 -0.22 -54.02
C SER A 214 20.18 -1.25 -52.93
N LEU A 215 21.27 -1.14 -52.20
CA LEU A 215 21.66 -2.05 -51.13
C LEU A 215 21.49 -1.33 -49.77
N LYS A 216 20.89 -2.00 -48.78
CA LYS A 216 21.08 -1.63 -47.36
C LYS A 216 22.39 -2.29 -46.93
N VAL A 217 23.35 -1.54 -46.41
CA VAL A 217 24.64 -2.07 -45.98
C VAL A 217 24.41 -3.08 -44.84
N PRO A 218 24.79 -4.36 -44.99
CA PRO A 218 24.70 -5.35 -43.93
C PRO A 218 25.65 -5.03 -42.79
N THR A 219 25.27 -5.36 -41.55
CA THR A 219 26.10 -5.20 -40.34
C THR A 219 27.40 -5.97 -40.43
N ASN A 220 27.41 -7.17 -41.05
CA ASN A 220 28.60 -7.98 -41.20
C ASN A 220 29.61 -7.50 -42.27
N LEU A 221 29.42 -6.30 -42.84
CA LEU A 221 30.37 -5.67 -43.77
C LEU A 221 31.08 -4.48 -43.11
N ASP A 222 31.11 -4.44 -41.79
CA ASP A 222 31.74 -3.33 -41.09
C ASP A 222 33.25 -3.26 -41.35
N GLY A 223 33.81 -2.06 -41.21
CA GLY A 223 35.20 -1.74 -41.52
C GLY A 223 35.65 -2.01 -42.97
N SER A 224 34.76 -2.51 -43.82
CA SER A 224 35.10 -3.06 -45.13
C SER A 224 34.89 -2.03 -46.24
N GLN A 225 35.55 -2.22 -47.38
CA GLN A 225 35.27 -1.42 -48.57
C GLN A 225 34.07 -1.97 -49.34
N ILE A 226 33.29 -1.08 -49.93
CA ILE A 226 32.11 -1.40 -50.74
C ILE A 226 32.12 -0.65 -52.08
N ARG A 227 31.73 -1.34 -53.16
CA ARG A 227 31.59 -0.76 -54.51
C ARG A 227 30.48 -1.42 -55.30
N ALA A 228 30.08 -0.84 -56.42
CA ALA A 228 29.31 -1.52 -57.44
C ALA A 228 30.15 -1.79 -58.70
N ARG A 229 30.00 -2.97 -59.27
CA ARG A 229 30.35 -3.34 -60.64
C ARG A 229 29.12 -3.14 -61.52
N ILE A 230 29.29 -2.50 -62.67
CA ILE A 230 28.25 -2.23 -63.65
C ILE A 230 28.65 -2.86 -64.98
N ASP A 231 27.89 -3.86 -65.42
CA ASP A 231 28.02 -4.46 -66.75
C ASP A 231 27.03 -3.78 -67.71
N TYR A 232 27.47 -3.38 -68.89
CA TYR A 232 26.56 -3.02 -69.98
C TYR A 232 27.07 -3.49 -71.35
N VAL A 233 26.32 -3.13 -72.39
CA VAL A 233 26.67 -3.25 -73.81
C VAL A 233 26.32 -1.90 -74.41
N ASP A 234 27.20 -1.29 -75.17
CA ASP A 234 26.98 0.02 -75.80
C ASP A 234 26.09 -0.07 -77.06
N SER A 235 26.19 0.91 -77.95
CA SER A 235 25.37 0.99 -79.17
C SER A 235 25.99 0.33 -80.41
N ASP A 236 27.31 0.17 -80.46
CA ASP A 236 28.05 -0.45 -81.56
C ASP A 236 28.43 -1.93 -81.28
N GLY A 237 28.41 -2.36 -80.01
CA GLY A 237 28.36 -3.75 -79.57
C GLY A 237 29.46 -4.23 -78.62
N PHE A 238 30.27 -3.34 -78.02
CA PHE A 238 31.27 -3.73 -77.01
C PHE A 238 30.59 -4.00 -75.64
N LYS A 239 31.35 -4.38 -74.62
CA LYS A 239 30.85 -5.06 -73.40
C LYS A 239 31.49 -4.53 -72.13
N GLU A 240 31.10 -3.32 -71.76
CA GLU A 240 31.85 -2.59 -70.75
C GLU A 240 31.54 -2.99 -69.31
N THR A 241 32.60 -2.92 -68.49
CA THR A 241 32.61 -3.31 -67.08
C THR A 241 33.19 -2.19 -66.25
N VAL A 242 32.32 -1.29 -65.81
CA VAL A 242 32.71 -0.14 -64.99
C VAL A 242 32.60 -0.49 -63.51
N PHE A 243 33.51 0.03 -62.70
CA PHE A 243 33.38 0.00 -61.25
C PHE A 243 33.15 1.42 -60.72
N THR A 244 32.26 1.57 -59.74
CA THR A 244 32.27 2.80 -58.94
C THR A 244 33.59 2.89 -58.17
N PRO A 245 34.01 4.09 -57.75
CA PRO A 245 34.93 4.22 -56.62
C PRO A 245 34.48 3.34 -55.46
N ALA A 246 35.45 2.75 -54.76
CA ALA A 246 35.18 2.14 -53.47
C ALA A 246 34.89 3.24 -52.44
N LEU A 247 33.97 2.94 -51.53
CA LEU A 247 33.80 3.69 -50.29
C LEU A 247 34.23 2.76 -49.15
N ASP A 248 35.02 3.26 -48.21
CA ASP A 248 35.23 2.59 -46.93
C ASP A 248 33.95 2.72 -46.10
N ILE A 249 33.48 1.61 -45.53
CA ILE A 249 32.56 1.62 -44.41
C ILE A 249 33.42 1.88 -43.17
N PRO A 250 33.15 2.96 -42.39
CA PRO A 250 33.79 3.15 -41.10
C PRO A 250 33.23 2.11 -40.13
N TYR A 251 34.09 1.61 -39.24
CA TYR A 251 33.67 0.75 -38.13
C TYR A 251 32.55 1.41 -37.31
N VAL A 252 31.77 0.60 -36.59
CA VAL A 252 30.79 1.03 -35.60
C VAL A 252 31.14 0.36 -34.28
N ASP A 253 31.51 1.19 -33.29
CA ASP A 253 31.79 0.79 -31.90
C ASP A 253 30.77 -0.26 -31.41
N ALA A 254 31.29 -1.36 -30.86
CA ALA A 254 30.51 -2.53 -30.50
C ALA A 254 29.91 -2.47 -29.07
N GLY A 255 30.22 -1.43 -28.30
CA GLY A 255 29.74 -1.18 -26.94
C GLY A 255 30.77 -1.53 -25.86
N ASN A 256 30.90 -0.66 -24.86
CA ASN A 256 32.05 -0.65 -23.96
C ASN A 256 32.25 -1.88 -23.04
N ALA A 257 33.49 -2.07 -22.60
CA ALA A 257 33.85 -2.87 -21.43
C ALA A 257 33.19 -2.35 -20.14
N SER A 258 32.56 -3.24 -19.35
CA SER A 258 31.99 -2.87 -18.05
C SER A 258 32.96 -3.10 -16.90
N TYR A 259 32.99 -2.16 -15.96
CA TYR A 259 33.79 -2.18 -14.74
C TYR A 259 32.92 -1.91 -13.52
N VAL A 260 33.25 -2.50 -12.38
CA VAL A 260 32.66 -2.19 -11.07
C VAL A 260 33.75 -1.99 -10.02
N ILE A 261 33.39 -1.31 -8.94
CA ILE A 261 34.22 -1.24 -7.74
C ILE A 261 33.87 -2.43 -6.83
N SER A 262 34.87 -3.05 -6.21
CA SER A 262 34.70 -4.07 -5.17
C SER A 262 35.53 -3.75 -3.92
N GLY A 263 35.06 -4.25 -2.77
CA GLY A 263 35.59 -3.90 -1.44
C GLY A 263 34.65 -2.96 -0.67
N THR A 264 34.93 -2.76 0.61
CA THR A 264 34.11 -1.91 1.49
C THR A 264 34.38 -0.43 1.21
N ALA A 265 33.33 0.34 0.98
CA ALA A 265 33.38 1.79 0.82
C ALA A 265 33.45 2.48 2.19
N ALA A 266 34.61 2.45 2.84
CA ALA A 266 34.84 3.07 4.14
C ALA A 266 36.27 3.62 4.26
N VAL A 267 36.50 4.61 5.12
CA VAL A 267 37.83 5.14 5.39
C VAL A 267 38.77 4.04 5.89
N GLY A 268 40.00 4.04 5.35
CA GLY A 268 41.02 3.05 5.68
C GLY A 268 40.95 1.75 4.87
N GLU A 269 39.83 1.44 4.23
CA GLU A 269 39.67 0.22 3.43
C GLU A 269 40.24 0.33 2.00
N ILE A 270 40.36 -0.81 1.31
CA ILE A 270 40.93 -0.89 -0.04
C ILE A 270 39.88 -1.31 -1.06
N LEU A 271 39.39 -0.31 -1.80
CA LEU A 271 38.59 -0.48 -3.01
C LEU A 271 39.45 -0.99 -4.16
N LYS A 272 38.87 -1.82 -5.02
CA LYS A 272 39.50 -2.44 -6.19
C LYS A 272 38.61 -2.24 -7.41
N LEU A 273 39.22 -2.05 -8.57
CA LEU A 273 38.50 -2.03 -9.84
C LEU A 273 38.48 -3.43 -10.46
N GLU A 274 37.29 -3.96 -10.70
CA GLU A 274 37.09 -5.25 -11.37
C GLU A 274 36.35 -5.06 -12.70
N GLN A 275 36.95 -5.58 -13.78
CA GLN A 275 36.26 -5.69 -15.06
C GLN A 275 35.25 -6.84 -15.01
N LYS A 276 34.03 -6.63 -15.52
CA LYS A 276 32.93 -7.62 -15.54
C LYS A 276 32.58 -8.12 -16.94
N SER A 277 32.66 -7.26 -17.96
CA SER A 277 32.62 -7.66 -19.37
C SER A 277 33.84 -7.13 -20.11
N ASN A 278 34.31 -7.92 -21.07
CA ASN A 278 35.14 -7.39 -22.14
C ASN A 278 34.30 -6.47 -23.03
N ASP A 279 34.99 -5.51 -23.61
CA ASP A 279 34.58 -4.86 -24.84
C ASP A 279 34.54 -5.91 -25.98
N PRO A 280 33.51 -5.95 -26.85
CA PRO A 280 33.40 -6.96 -27.90
C PRO A 280 34.46 -6.88 -29.00
N ASP A 281 35.07 -5.71 -29.25
CA ASP A 281 36.14 -5.54 -30.24
C ASP A 281 37.53 -5.34 -29.60
N GLY A 282 37.60 -4.73 -28.40
CA GLY A 282 38.58 -5.13 -27.38
C GLY A 282 39.07 -4.07 -26.41
N ASN A 283 39.25 -4.45 -25.14
CA ASN A 283 39.51 -3.62 -23.95
C ASN A 283 40.72 -2.64 -23.97
N GLY A 284 41.51 -2.57 -25.05
CA GLY A 284 42.67 -1.68 -25.15
C GLY A 284 43.76 -1.91 -24.08
N ASN A 285 44.34 -0.80 -23.62
CA ASN A 285 45.11 -0.72 -22.36
C ASN A 285 44.45 0.35 -21.46
N PRO A 286 43.65 -0.05 -20.44
CA PRO A 286 42.87 0.91 -19.65
C PRO A 286 43.72 1.80 -18.74
N ILE A 287 43.48 3.11 -18.84
CA ILE A 287 44.01 4.16 -17.97
C ILE A 287 42.96 4.46 -16.90
N ILE A 288 43.24 4.04 -15.67
CA ILE A 288 42.32 4.20 -14.54
C ILE A 288 42.53 5.58 -13.88
N LYS A 289 41.43 6.25 -13.55
CA LYS A 289 41.38 7.49 -12.76
C LYS A 289 40.26 7.35 -11.73
N TRP A 290 40.60 7.06 -10.49
CA TRP A 290 39.69 7.24 -9.38
C TRP A 290 39.39 8.72 -9.21
N GLN A 291 38.12 9.05 -9.00
CA GLN A 291 37.62 10.40 -8.82
C GLN A 291 36.78 10.51 -7.55
N SER A 292 36.85 11.64 -6.85
CA SER A 292 35.89 12.00 -5.81
C SER A 292 35.10 13.26 -6.15
N SER A 293 33.90 13.36 -5.57
CA SER A 293 33.07 14.57 -5.56
C SER A 293 32.37 14.72 -4.20
N SER A 294 32.23 15.95 -3.74
CA SER A 294 31.48 16.32 -2.54
C SER A 294 29.99 16.66 -2.83
N GLY A 295 29.47 16.26 -4.00
CA GLY A 295 28.12 16.62 -4.42
C GLY A 295 27.74 16.24 -5.85
N GLY A 296 28.20 15.08 -6.35
CA GLY A 296 27.77 14.50 -7.65
C GLY A 296 28.21 15.19 -8.94
N ASP A 297 28.38 16.52 -8.96
CA ASP A 297 28.60 17.29 -10.19
C ASP A 297 30.10 17.51 -10.52
N ASN A 298 30.91 17.84 -9.52
CA ASN A 298 32.30 18.27 -9.71
C ASN A 298 33.28 17.20 -9.25
N TRP A 299 33.94 16.52 -10.19
CA TRP A 299 34.80 15.36 -9.94
C TRP A 299 36.29 15.70 -10.04
N THR A 300 37.06 15.34 -9.02
CA THR A 300 38.52 15.55 -8.96
C THR A 300 39.26 14.22 -8.96
N THR A 301 40.41 14.10 -9.64
CA THR A 301 41.14 12.81 -9.73
C THR A 301 42.04 12.60 -8.50
N ILE A 302 41.85 11.46 -7.82
CA ILE A 302 42.42 11.12 -6.51
C ILE A 302 43.40 9.93 -6.55
N GLY A 303 43.39 9.13 -7.61
CA GLY A 303 44.29 7.98 -7.76
C GLY A 303 44.23 7.37 -9.15
N THR A 304 45.26 6.60 -9.54
CA THR A 304 45.38 6.03 -10.90
C THR A 304 45.81 4.56 -10.95
N LEU A 305 45.81 3.88 -9.80
CA LEU A 305 46.07 2.45 -9.70
C LEU A 305 44.76 1.65 -9.81
N SER A 306 44.84 0.35 -10.06
CA SER A 306 43.66 -0.55 -10.04
C SER A 306 43.06 -0.77 -8.64
N THR A 307 43.67 -0.19 -7.61
CA THR A 307 43.18 -0.21 -6.22
C THR A 307 43.33 1.16 -5.59
N LEU A 308 42.33 1.61 -4.85
CA LEU A 308 42.34 2.83 -4.04
C LEU A 308 42.23 2.44 -2.57
N LYS A 309 43.23 2.79 -1.75
CA LYS A 309 43.02 2.85 -0.30
C LYS A 309 42.30 4.17 0.00
N VAL A 310 41.14 4.12 0.65
CA VAL A 310 40.39 5.32 1.03
C VAL A 310 41.12 6.02 2.18
N PRO A 311 41.56 7.29 2.03
CA PRO A 311 42.05 8.12 3.12
C PRO A 311 40.88 8.87 3.77
N SER A 312 41.04 9.34 5.01
CA SER A 312 40.03 10.17 5.70
C SER A 312 39.73 11.49 4.99
N SER A 313 40.61 11.97 4.11
CA SER A 313 40.32 13.16 3.29
C SER A 313 39.32 12.92 2.14
N LEU A 314 38.66 11.76 2.10
CA LEU A 314 37.54 11.44 1.19
C LEU A 314 36.28 11.03 1.96
N ASP A 315 36.22 11.36 3.24
CA ASP A 315 35.05 11.08 4.06
C ASP A 315 33.81 11.86 3.58
N GLY A 316 32.63 11.27 3.73
CA GLY A 316 31.36 11.73 3.12
C GLY A 316 31.35 11.82 1.59
N SER A 317 32.47 11.57 0.91
CA SER A 317 32.64 11.90 -0.50
C SER A 317 32.17 10.75 -1.38
N GLN A 318 31.52 11.08 -2.49
CA GLN A 318 31.24 10.11 -3.53
C GLN A 318 32.53 9.78 -4.28
N ILE A 319 32.80 8.50 -4.50
CA ILE A 319 33.95 7.99 -5.25
C ILE A 319 33.48 7.16 -6.44
N ARG A 320 34.09 7.37 -7.62
CA ARG A 320 33.93 6.50 -8.79
C ARG A 320 35.28 6.24 -9.46
N ALA A 321 35.36 5.27 -10.36
CA ALA A 321 36.47 5.16 -11.30
C ALA A 321 36.03 5.59 -12.70
N GLN A 322 36.83 6.46 -13.33
CA GLN A 322 36.85 6.66 -14.78
C GLN A 322 37.92 5.73 -15.37
N ILE A 323 37.60 5.09 -16.49
CA ILE A 323 38.49 4.22 -17.25
C ILE A 323 38.52 4.73 -18.69
N ASP A 324 39.67 5.22 -19.13
CA ASP A 324 39.88 5.60 -20.52
C ASP A 324 40.66 4.50 -21.24
N TYR A 325 40.21 4.04 -22.41
CA TYR A 325 40.96 3.10 -23.24
C TYR A 325 40.71 3.32 -24.73
N THR A 326 41.74 3.13 -25.56
CA THR A 326 41.55 3.00 -27.01
C THR A 326 41.37 1.52 -27.34
N ASP A 327 40.31 1.16 -28.07
CA ASP A 327 39.86 -0.23 -28.27
C ASP A 327 40.65 -1.04 -29.33
N GLY A 328 40.05 -2.10 -29.87
CA GLY A 328 40.65 -2.97 -30.89
C GLY A 328 40.62 -2.40 -32.32
N GLU A 329 39.69 -1.51 -32.64
CA GLU A 329 39.46 -0.97 -33.99
C GLU A 329 39.84 0.51 -34.16
N GLY A 330 39.97 1.24 -33.05
CA GLY A 330 40.54 2.57 -32.92
C GLY A 330 39.63 3.65 -32.31
N PHE A 331 38.58 3.32 -31.56
CA PHE A 331 37.78 4.32 -30.83
C PHE A 331 38.37 4.59 -29.44
N ASP A 332 38.20 5.82 -28.94
CA ASP A 332 38.73 6.31 -27.67
C ASP A 332 37.60 6.36 -26.62
N GLU A 333 37.47 5.29 -25.86
CA GLU A 333 36.36 5.06 -24.95
C GLU A 333 36.61 5.59 -23.53
N THR A 334 35.53 6.01 -22.86
CA THR A 334 35.55 6.54 -21.49
C THR A 334 34.39 5.97 -20.69
N VAL A 335 34.68 4.99 -19.83
CA VAL A 335 33.69 4.32 -18.98
C VAL A 335 33.78 4.87 -17.56
N PHE A 336 32.63 5.11 -16.93
CA PHE A 336 32.54 5.40 -15.51
C PHE A 336 31.90 4.22 -14.77
N THR A 337 32.42 3.86 -13.62
CA THR A 337 31.68 3.01 -12.67
C THR A 337 30.54 3.80 -12.04
N ASN A 338 29.55 3.09 -11.49
CA ASN A 338 28.68 3.66 -10.47
C ASN A 338 29.53 4.30 -9.36
N SER A 339 29.02 5.39 -8.79
CA SER A 339 29.62 6.04 -7.62
C SER A 339 29.24 5.33 -6.33
N LEU A 340 30.20 5.12 -5.45
CA LEU A 340 29.98 4.72 -4.06
C LEU A 340 30.14 5.96 -3.18
N THR A 341 29.17 6.26 -2.33
CA THR A 341 29.37 7.21 -1.23
C THR A 341 30.26 6.53 -0.19
N ILE A 342 31.32 7.19 0.26
CA ILE A 342 31.99 6.84 1.51
C ILE A 342 31.10 7.40 2.62
N PRO A 343 30.51 6.55 3.50
CA PRO A 343 29.85 7.03 4.71
C PRO A 343 30.85 7.85 5.51
N TYR A 344 30.36 8.87 6.20
CA TYR A 344 31.17 9.61 7.15
C TYR A 344 31.74 8.69 8.24
N VAL A 345 32.76 9.14 8.97
CA VAL A 345 33.36 8.45 10.12
C VAL A 345 33.68 9.44 11.23
N ASP A 346 32.79 9.45 12.23
CA ASP A 346 32.95 10.08 13.56
C ASP A 346 34.42 10.19 14.00
N ASP A 347 34.91 11.43 14.09
CA ASP A 347 36.26 11.80 14.47
C ASP A 347 36.37 12.48 15.87
N GLY A 348 35.23 12.71 16.54
CA GLY A 348 35.12 12.83 18.00
C GLY A 348 34.12 13.86 18.57
N ASP A 349 33.77 13.70 19.85
CA ASP A 349 32.74 14.45 20.57
C ASP A 349 33.00 15.98 20.74
N ALA A 350 31.92 16.77 20.78
CA ALA A 350 31.91 18.13 21.32
C ALA A 350 31.91 18.17 22.86
N ALA A 351 32.77 19.00 23.46
CA ALA A 351 32.79 19.16 24.91
C ALA A 351 31.74 20.19 25.42
N PHE A 352 31.06 19.84 26.51
CA PHE A 352 30.06 20.67 27.19
C PHE A 352 30.37 20.83 28.69
N LEU A 353 30.03 22.00 29.24
CA LEU A 353 30.25 22.36 30.64
C LEU A 353 28.95 22.88 31.27
N ILE A 354 28.67 22.48 32.52
CA ILE A 354 27.65 23.14 33.33
C ILE A 354 28.17 24.50 33.77
N THR A 355 27.39 25.55 33.56
CA THR A 355 27.66 26.93 33.98
C THR A 355 26.57 27.44 34.92
N GLY A 356 26.97 28.20 35.93
CA GLY A 356 26.11 28.63 37.05
C GLY A 356 26.71 28.26 38.41
N THR A 357 26.04 28.67 39.50
CA THR A 357 26.40 28.24 40.85
C THR A 357 25.55 27.03 41.23
N PRO A 358 26.13 25.90 41.68
CA PRO A 358 25.36 24.71 42.07
C PRO A 358 24.80 24.88 43.50
N GLU A 359 23.93 25.85 43.71
CA GLU A 359 23.26 26.14 44.98
C GLU A 359 21.75 26.11 44.79
N VAL A 360 21.00 25.71 45.82
CA VAL A 360 19.53 25.65 45.78
C VAL A 360 18.93 27.02 45.40
N GLY A 361 17.95 27.02 44.50
CA GLY A 361 17.33 28.23 43.96
C GLY A 361 18.17 28.99 42.92
N GLN A 362 19.36 28.51 42.56
CA GLN A 362 20.14 29.04 41.44
C GLN A 362 19.85 28.28 40.13
N THR A 363 20.03 28.95 39.00
CA THR A 363 19.85 28.35 37.67
C THR A 363 21.19 27.97 37.05
N LEU A 364 21.33 26.70 36.72
CA LEU A 364 22.39 26.12 35.89
C LEU A 364 22.01 26.22 34.40
N SER A 365 23.01 26.24 33.52
CA SER A 365 22.83 26.26 32.06
C SER A 365 24.01 25.59 31.37
N ILE A 366 23.77 24.94 30.23
CA ILE A 366 24.82 24.26 29.47
C ILE A 366 25.52 25.23 28.51
N THR A 367 26.86 25.23 28.53
CA THR A 367 27.69 25.96 27.56
C THR A 367 28.61 24.98 26.85
N LYS A 368 28.65 25.02 25.51
CA LYS A 368 29.64 24.30 24.69
C LYS A 368 31.03 24.87 24.97
N SER A 369 31.98 24.06 25.41
CA SER A 369 33.36 24.51 25.70
C SER A 369 34.28 24.39 24.50
N ASP A 370 34.14 23.30 23.73
CA ASP A 370 34.94 23.02 22.54
C ASP A 370 34.05 22.56 21.38
N ASN A 371 34.53 22.73 20.16
CA ASN A 371 33.80 22.28 18.98
C ASN A 371 34.10 20.82 18.66
N ASP A 372 33.03 20.09 18.40
CA ASP A 372 32.97 18.98 17.45
C ASP A 372 33.91 19.22 16.25
N PRO A 373 34.80 18.28 15.87
CA PRO A 373 35.71 18.45 14.75
C PRO A 373 35.07 18.07 13.40
N ASP A 374 34.08 17.17 13.40
CA ASP A 374 33.21 16.86 12.25
C ASP A 374 32.20 17.99 11.98
N GLY A 375 31.88 18.76 13.02
CA GLY A 375 31.19 20.05 13.00
C GLY A 375 29.91 20.02 13.84
N ASP A 376 29.34 21.17 14.21
CA ASP A 376 28.02 21.15 14.85
C ASP A 376 26.84 21.36 13.88
N GLY A 377 25.85 20.46 14.01
CA GLY A 377 24.59 20.50 13.28
C GLY A 377 23.74 21.72 13.61
N ASP A 378 22.68 21.91 12.82
CA ASP A 378 21.99 23.19 12.64
C ASP A 378 21.19 23.74 13.84
N GLY A 379 21.15 23.00 14.95
CA GLY A 379 20.78 23.54 16.27
C GLY A 379 19.93 22.64 17.16
N THR A 380 19.49 21.48 16.67
CA THR A 380 18.69 20.54 17.48
C THR A 380 19.57 19.82 18.50
N ARG A 381 19.38 20.12 19.79
CA ARG A 381 20.04 19.45 20.92
C ARG A 381 19.03 19.23 22.03
N SER A 382 18.96 18.02 22.58
CA SER A 382 18.29 17.77 23.85
C SER A 382 19.31 17.80 24.99
N ILE A 383 18.84 18.22 26.15
CA ILE A 383 19.61 18.17 27.39
C ILE A 383 18.77 17.34 28.35
N SER A 384 19.39 16.38 29.04
CA SER A 384 18.78 15.65 30.15
C SER A 384 19.60 15.90 31.41
N TRP A 385 19.06 16.68 32.34
CA TRP A 385 19.68 16.91 33.64
C TRP A 385 19.43 15.68 34.52
N LEU A 386 20.50 15.09 35.03
CA LEU A 386 20.48 13.90 35.86
C LEU A 386 20.98 14.23 37.27
N GLN A 387 20.33 13.65 38.28
CA GLN A 387 20.67 13.77 39.69
C GLN A 387 21.01 12.41 40.32
N SER A 388 21.92 12.41 41.31
CA SER A 388 22.33 11.22 42.05
C SER A 388 22.78 11.53 43.48
N THR A 389 22.39 10.68 44.44
CA THR A 389 22.88 10.74 45.84
C THR A 389 24.28 10.15 46.02
N ASP A 390 24.60 9.05 45.33
CA ASP A 390 25.88 8.33 45.46
C ASP A 390 26.91 8.71 44.36
N GLY A 391 26.45 9.28 43.25
CA GLY A 391 27.20 9.58 42.04
C GLY A 391 27.45 8.37 41.15
N VAL A 392 26.65 7.30 41.30
CA VAL A 392 26.73 6.04 40.55
C VAL A 392 25.36 5.69 39.95
N ASN A 393 24.29 5.83 40.73
CA ASN A 393 22.90 5.63 40.31
C ASN A 393 22.28 6.98 39.98
N TRP A 394 21.99 7.24 38.71
CA TRP A 394 21.51 8.52 38.20
C TRP A 394 20.04 8.45 37.78
N SER A 395 19.29 9.53 38.02
CA SER A 395 17.87 9.67 37.69
C SER A 395 17.60 11.03 37.04
N ARG A 396 16.59 11.15 36.18
CA ARG A 396 16.36 12.34 35.35
C ARG A 396 15.49 13.38 36.05
N SER A 397 16.04 14.58 36.25
CA SER A 397 15.37 15.71 36.92
C SER A 397 14.61 16.61 35.97
N SER A 398 15.16 16.87 34.77
CA SER A 398 14.62 17.83 33.81
C SER A 398 15.18 17.60 32.41
N SER A 399 14.55 18.21 31.40
CA SER A 399 15.12 18.37 30.06
C SER A 399 14.98 19.77 29.48
N GLU A 400 14.87 20.77 30.35
CA GLU A 400 14.92 22.17 29.95
C GLU A 400 16.36 22.63 29.65
N SER A 401 16.51 23.60 28.75
CA SER A 401 17.83 24.13 28.35
C SER A 401 18.58 24.87 29.48
N SER A 402 17.86 25.25 30.54
CA SER A 402 18.40 25.71 31.80
C SER A 402 17.70 25.00 32.96
N PHE A 403 18.43 24.75 34.05
CA PHE A 403 17.93 23.99 35.19
C PHE A 403 17.99 24.82 36.47
N ASN A 404 16.83 25.26 36.95
CA ASN A 404 16.71 25.87 38.26
C ASN A 404 16.74 24.77 39.32
N ILE A 405 17.73 24.80 40.22
CA ILE A 405 17.93 23.79 41.25
C ILE A 405 16.80 23.90 42.29
N PRO A 406 15.95 22.87 42.46
CA PRO A 406 14.93 22.85 43.51
C PRO A 406 15.52 22.37 44.84
N HIS A 407 14.80 22.59 45.95
CA HIS A 407 15.28 22.24 47.30
C HIS A 407 15.50 20.73 47.50
N ASP A 408 14.71 19.87 46.87
CA ASP A 408 14.81 18.41 47.01
C ASP A 408 16.10 17.80 46.41
N LEU A 409 16.90 18.58 45.67
CA LEU A 409 18.19 18.15 45.13
C LEU A 409 19.40 18.69 45.92
N GLU A 410 19.15 19.22 47.12
CA GLU A 410 20.20 19.56 48.06
C GLU A 410 21.08 18.35 48.42
N GLY A 411 22.39 18.53 48.59
CA GLY A 411 23.36 17.44 48.82
C GLY A 411 23.61 16.52 47.62
N HIS A 412 22.72 16.50 46.64
CA HIS A 412 22.80 15.63 45.48
C HIS A 412 23.87 16.10 44.50
N ARG A 413 24.31 15.18 43.65
CA ARG A 413 25.19 15.44 42.51
C ARG A 413 24.36 15.65 41.27
N ILE A 414 24.77 16.61 40.44
CA ILE A 414 24.13 16.91 39.15
C ILE A 414 25.13 16.69 38.02
N VAL A 415 24.68 16.06 36.95
CA VAL A 415 25.32 16.04 35.64
C VAL A 415 24.26 16.36 34.59
N ALA A 416 24.65 16.76 33.39
CA ALA A 416 23.76 16.84 32.26
C ALA A 416 24.29 15.99 31.12
N THR A 417 23.44 15.12 30.58
CA THR A 417 23.67 14.50 29.27
C THR A 417 23.20 15.49 28.22
N VAL A 418 24.02 15.73 27.20
CA VAL A 418 23.71 16.59 26.05
C VAL A 418 23.66 15.71 24.82
N ASP A 419 22.45 15.44 24.34
CA ASP A 419 22.23 14.72 23.09
C ASP A 419 22.18 15.71 21.93
N TYR A 420 22.97 15.51 20.87
CA TYR A 420 22.94 16.37 19.68
C TYR A 420 23.24 15.59 18.40
N THR A 421 22.86 16.16 17.26
CA THR A 421 23.34 15.72 15.94
C THR A 421 24.47 16.63 15.49
N ASP A 422 25.57 16.04 15.05
CA ASP A 422 26.75 16.74 14.53
C ASP A 422 26.49 17.36 13.13
N GLY A 423 27.55 17.82 12.46
CA GLY A 423 27.50 18.37 11.11
C GLY A 423 27.27 17.34 9.99
N GLN A 424 27.41 16.04 10.27
CA GLN A 424 27.49 14.95 9.28
C GLN A 424 26.36 13.92 9.41
N GLY A 425 25.68 13.84 10.57
CA GLY A 425 24.49 13.03 10.82
C GLY A 425 24.64 11.98 11.94
N PHE A 426 25.74 12.00 12.70
CA PHE A 426 25.97 11.22 13.91
C PHE A 426 25.16 11.76 15.09
N ALA A 427 24.95 10.93 16.12
CA ALA A 427 23.96 11.17 17.16
C ALA A 427 24.62 10.98 18.53
N GLU A 428 25.22 12.05 19.01
CA GLU A 428 26.17 12.04 20.11
C GLU A 428 25.52 12.40 21.44
N SER A 429 26.02 11.80 22.53
CA SER A 429 25.42 11.84 23.87
C SER A 429 26.50 12.03 24.94
N ILE A 430 26.80 13.30 25.27
CA ILE A 430 27.94 13.67 26.12
C ILE A 430 27.46 14.03 27.52
N ASP A 431 27.97 13.33 28.54
CA ASP A 431 27.83 13.74 29.94
C ASP A 431 28.82 14.86 30.30
N THR A 432 28.33 15.92 30.93
CA THR A 432 29.16 17.02 31.43
C THR A 432 30.03 16.60 32.63
N ASN A 433 30.81 17.55 33.15
CA ASN A 433 31.34 17.43 34.50
C ASN A 433 30.22 17.25 35.54
N ILE A 434 30.48 16.45 36.57
CA ILE A 434 29.61 16.35 37.75
C ILE A 434 29.81 17.60 38.64
N LEU A 435 28.72 18.17 39.13
CA LEU A 435 28.69 19.12 40.25
C LEU A 435 28.06 18.48 41.49
N THR A 436 28.23 19.09 42.65
CA THR A 436 27.57 18.68 43.90
C THR A 436 26.95 19.92 44.53
N ILE A 437 25.66 19.81 44.88
CA ILE A 437 24.91 20.88 45.54
C ILE A 437 25.26 20.83 47.04
N PRO A 438 25.64 21.93 47.69
CA PRO A 438 25.91 21.96 49.11
C PRO A 438 24.60 21.93 49.90
N TYR A 439 24.71 21.46 51.14
CA TYR A 439 23.63 21.48 52.12
C TYR A 439 23.35 22.88 52.70
N ILE A 440 22.10 23.16 53.06
CA ILE A 440 21.64 24.37 53.75
C ILE A 440 20.63 24.02 54.88
N ASP A 441 20.75 24.74 55.98
CA ASP A 441 19.86 24.71 57.15
C ASP A 441 18.47 25.30 56.75
N ASP A 442 17.42 24.47 56.69
CA ASP A 442 16.10 24.83 56.14
C ASP A 442 14.88 24.73 57.09
N GLY A 443 15.02 24.21 58.31
CA GLY A 443 14.23 24.67 59.49
C GLY A 443 13.56 23.61 60.38
N ASP A 444 13.55 23.89 61.68
CA ASP A 444 13.35 22.94 62.79
C ASP A 444 11.96 22.25 62.91
N ALA A 445 12.01 20.96 63.27
CA ALA A 445 10.88 20.05 63.47
C ALA A 445 9.89 20.48 64.57
N ALA A 446 8.59 20.38 64.26
CA ALA A 446 7.52 20.63 65.22
C ALA A 446 7.05 19.36 65.95
N PHE A 447 6.87 19.45 67.26
CA PHE A 447 6.38 18.36 68.11
C PHE A 447 5.09 18.75 68.84
N LEU A 448 4.20 17.78 69.01
CA LEU A 448 2.91 17.91 69.69
C LEU A 448 2.78 16.86 70.80
N ILE A 449 2.19 17.26 71.92
CA ILE A 449 1.73 16.32 72.95
C ILE A 449 0.46 15.64 72.45
N THR A 450 0.46 14.31 72.36
CA THR A 450 -0.72 13.48 72.07
C THR A 450 -1.07 12.58 73.24
N GLY A 451 -2.29 12.03 73.22
CA GLY A 451 -2.95 11.48 74.41
C GLY A 451 -3.88 12.51 75.05
N THR A 452 -4.89 12.05 75.77
CA THR A 452 -5.86 12.93 76.43
C THR A 452 -5.22 13.58 77.66
N PRO A 453 -5.37 14.89 77.89
CA PRO A 453 -4.80 15.57 79.06
C PRO A 453 -5.62 15.33 80.34
N GLU A 454 -5.97 14.09 80.65
CA GLU A 454 -6.85 13.68 81.76
C GLU A 454 -6.13 12.72 82.73
N VAL A 455 -6.61 12.62 83.97
CA VAL A 455 -5.96 11.80 85.01
C VAL A 455 -6.01 10.31 84.67
N GLY A 456 -4.87 9.63 84.84
CA GLY A 456 -4.68 8.22 84.51
C GLY A 456 -4.31 7.96 83.04
N GLU A 457 -4.52 8.93 82.15
CA GLU A 457 -4.16 8.83 80.74
C GLU A 457 -2.66 9.11 80.49
N THR A 458 -2.16 8.53 79.40
CA THR A 458 -0.72 8.59 79.07
C THR A 458 -0.46 9.53 77.91
N LEU A 459 0.13 10.67 78.21
CA LEU A 459 0.67 11.61 77.24
C LEU A 459 1.92 11.03 76.56
N SER A 460 2.08 11.33 75.28
CA SER A 460 3.25 11.01 74.47
C SER A 460 3.70 12.26 73.71
N VAL A 461 4.98 12.38 73.38
CA VAL A 461 5.42 13.39 72.40
C VAL A 461 5.48 12.73 71.04
N THR A 462 4.69 13.24 70.11
CA THR A 462 4.66 12.83 68.70
C THR A 462 5.07 14.00 67.82
N ARG A 463 5.88 13.75 66.81
CA ARG A 463 6.22 14.78 65.83
C ARG A 463 5.00 15.12 64.98
N SER A 464 4.76 16.41 64.78
CA SER A 464 3.66 16.94 63.95
C SER A 464 4.15 17.50 62.62
N ILE A 465 5.39 17.96 62.55
CA ILE A 465 6.11 18.32 61.31
C ILE A 465 7.53 17.75 61.41
N ASN A 466 7.96 16.99 60.41
CA ASN A 466 9.34 16.49 60.33
C ASN A 466 10.31 17.64 60.07
N ASP A 467 11.54 17.50 60.57
CA ASP A 467 12.66 18.24 60.00
C ASP A 467 12.81 17.84 58.52
N PRO A 468 13.06 18.77 57.58
CA PRO A 468 13.18 18.42 56.18
C PRO A 468 14.39 17.51 55.88
N ASP A 469 15.48 17.65 56.65
CA ASP A 469 16.75 16.94 56.43
C ASP A 469 16.90 15.63 57.23
N GLY A 470 16.27 15.54 58.41
CA GLY A 470 16.12 14.32 59.20
C GLY A 470 16.28 14.52 60.71
N ASP A 471 15.32 14.05 61.50
CA ASP A 471 15.17 14.36 62.93
C ASP A 471 16.13 13.68 63.95
N GLY A 472 17.11 12.92 63.46
CA GLY A 472 18.10 12.20 64.28
C GLY A 472 17.51 11.26 65.34
N SER A 473 17.60 11.65 66.62
CA SER A 473 17.11 10.85 67.76
C SER A 473 16.75 11.75 68.95
N PRO A 474 15.50 12.24 69.04
CA PRO A 474 15.10 13.24 70.02
C PRO A 474 15.08 12.73 71.46
N SER A 475 15.52 13.60 72.36
CA SER A 475 15.43 13.43 73.82
C SER A 475 14.37 14.36 74.40
N ILE A 476 13.60 13.87 75.37
CA ILE A 476 12.37 14.53 75.88
C ILE A 476 12.53 14.91 77.36
N SER A 477 11.94 16.03 77.79
CA SER A 477 11.76 16.36 79.21
C SER A 477 10.42 17.04 79.45
N TRP A 478 9.58 16.42 80.28
CA TRP A 478 8.26 16.92 80.65
C TRP A 478 8.34 17.94 81.79
N LEU A 479 7.53 18.99 81.71
CA LEU A 479 7.51 20.16 82.58
C LEU A 479 6.06 20.46 83.04
N GLN A 480 5.85 20.73 84.33
CA GLN A 480 4.58 21.23 84.87
C GLN A 480 4.63 22.72 85.24
N SER A 481 3.47 23.38 85.30
CA SER A 481 3.27 24.68 85.95
C SER A 481 1.84 24.87 86.46
N THR A 482 1.66 25.56 87.59
CA THR A 482 0.34 26.00 88.09
C THR A 482 -0.03 27.42 87.70
N ASP A 483 0.93 28.24 87.27
CA ASP A 483 0.72 29.64 86.85
C ASP A 483 1.01 29.88 85.36
N GLY A 484 1.53 28.87 84.65
CA GLY A 484 1.91 28.93 83.23
C GLY A 484 3.24 29.65 82.96
N VAL A 485 3.96 30.08 84.00
CA VAL A 485 5.19 30.89 83.90
C VAL A 485 6.37 30.21 84.59
N ASN A 486 6.14 29.65 85.78
CA ASN A 486 7.14 28.91 86.54
C ASN A 486 7.03 27.42 86.21
N TRP A 487 7.95 26.92 85.40
CA TRP A 487 7.96 25.54 84.91
C TRP A 487 8.95 24.67 85.69
N SER A 488 8.55 23.44 86.04
CA SER A 488 9.36 22.49 86.80
C SER A 488 9.31 21.08 86.20
N ARG A 489 10.45 20.40 86.09
CA ARG A 489 10.58 19.13 85.38
C ARG A 489 10.02 17.96 86.18
N ILE A 490 9.15 17.16 85.56
CA ILE A 490 8.45 16.02 86.17
C ILE A 490 8.90 14.66 85.61
N SER A 491 9.31 14.58 84.34
CA SER A 491 9.75 13.33 83.70
C SER A 491 10.76 13.59 82.57
N SER A 492 11.39 12.52 82.07
CA SER A 492 12.11 12.46 80.79
C SER A 492 11.97 11.11 80.09
N GLU A 493 10.98 10.32 80.48
CA GLU A 493 10.56 9.18 79.68
C GLU A 493 9.83 9.70 78.43
N SER A 494 9.85 8.95 77.32
CA SER A 494 9.20 9.34 76.07
C SER A 494 7.67 9.45 76.17
N THR A 495 7.09 8.88 77.23
CA THR A 495 5.66 8.94 77.58
C THR A 495 5.49 9.34 79.05
N PHE A 496 4.40 10.02 79.38
CA PHE A 496 4.10 10.50 80.73
C PHE A 496 2.64 10.21 81.09
N ASN A 497 2.42 9.28 82.04
CA ASN A 497 1.11 9.05 82.64
C ASN A 497 0.79 10.17 83.64
N ILE A 498 -0.38 10.80 83.52
CA ILE A 498 -0.83 11.91 84.35
C ILE A 498 -1.36 11.38 85.69
N PRO A 499 -0.70 11.66 86.84
CA PRO A 499 -1.22 11.26 88.14
C PRO A 499 -2.20 12.31 88.68
N HIS A 500 -3.07 11.87 89.59
CA HIS A 500 -4.21 12.63 90.15
C HIS A 500 -3.80 13.98 90.76
N GLU A 501 -2.60 14.09 91.34
CA GLU A 501 -2.10 15.36 91.90
C GLU A 501 -1.86 16.48 90.86
N LEU A 502 -1.99 16.22 89.55
CA LEU A 502 -1.80 17.21 88.48
C LEU A 502 -3.11 17.80 87.91
N GLU A 503 -4.27 17.52 88.51
CA GLU A 503 -5.52 18.22 88.17
C GLU A 503 -5.38 19.74 88.24
N GLY A 504 -5.94 20.46 87.27
CA GLY A 504 -5.80 21.91 87.14
C GLY A 504 -4.38 22.41 86.82
N HIS A 505 -3.36 21.54 86.73
CA HIS A 505 -2.01 21.94 86.36
C HIS A 505 -1.84 22.02 84.83
N ARG A 506 -0.78 22.68 84.38
CA ARG A 506 -0.39 22.77 82.97
C ARG A 506 0.86 21.96 82.68
N ILE A 507 0.93 21.34 81.50
CA ILE A 507 2.01 20.43 81.08
C ILE A 507 2.59 20.86 79.72
N VAL A 508 3.91 20.85 79.60
CA VAL A 508 4.69 21.08 78.37
C VAL A 508 5.75 19.99 78.24
N ALA A 509 6.11 19.60 77.02
CA ALA A 509 7.30 18.81 76.75
C ALA A 509 8.38 19.69 76.08
N LYS A 510 9.63 19.57 76.54
CA LYS A 510 10.81 20.04 75.83
C LYS A 510 11.40 18.88 75.02
N VAL A 511 11.88 19.17 73.82
CA VAL A 511 12.59 18.24 72.94
C VAL A 511 13.96 18.82 72.55
N ASP A 512 15.00 18.00 72.58
CA ASP A 512 16.38 18.32 72.17
C ASP A 512 16.88 17.21 71.23
N TYR A 513 17.41 17.56 70.05
CA TYR A 513 17.93 16.62 69.04
C TYR A 513 19.08 17.22 68.21
N THR A 514 19.71 16.37 67.40
CA THR A 514 20.70 16.73 66.37
C THR A 514 20.19 16.12 65.07
N ASP A 515 20.23 16.83 63.95
CA ASP A 515 19.59 16.40 62.70
C ASP A 515 20.44 15.43 61.83
N GLY A 516 20.02 15.24 60.58
CA GLY A 516 20.61 14.33 59.60
C GLY A 516 21.87 14.87 58.93
N GLN A 517 22.04 16.19 58.86
CA GLN A 517 23.19 16.86 58.26
C GLN A 517 24.27 17.25 59.30
N GLY A 518 23.87 17.54 60.53
CA GLY A 518 24.71 17.77 61.71
C GLY A 518 24.50 19.09 62.47
N PHE A 519 23.33 19.73 62.44
CA PHE A 519 23.00 20.88 63.32
C PHE A 519 22.29 20.40 64.62
N ASP A 520 22.19 21.26 65.64
CA ASP A 520 21.83 20.91 67.03
C ASP A 520 20.63 21.74 67.51
N GLU A 521 19.44 21.15 67.64
CA GLU A 521 18.17 21.87 67.84
C GLU A 521 17.36 21.56 69.11
N SER A 522 16.56 22.54 69.54
CA SER A 522 15.95 22.56 70.88
C SER A 522 14.62 23.34 70.95
N ILE A 523 13.49 22.62 70.97
CA ILE A 523 12.13 23.20 70.92
C ILE A 523 11.26 22.83 72.14
N ASN A 524 10.17 23.58 72.39
CA ASN A 524 9.15 23.25 73.39
C ASN A 524 7.78 23.12 72.71
N THR A 525 6.94 22.19 73.18
CA THR A 525 5.54 22.08 72.74
C THR A 525 4.67 23.19 73.32
N ASP A 526 3.47 23.34 72.75
CA ASP A 526 2.37 24.06 73.40
C ASP A 526 2.03 23.45 74.78
N ALA A 527 1.39 24.28 75.62
CA ALA A 527 1.02 23.95 76.99
C ALA A 527 -0.42 23.41 77.10
N LEU A 528 -0.57 22.12 77.41
CA LEU A 528 -1.87 21.54 77.78
C LEU A 528 -2.24 21.93 79.22
N THR A 529 -3.53 21.85 79.56
CA THR A 529 -4.05 22.02 80.92
C THR A 529 -4.89 20.80 81.27
N ILE A 530 -4.64 20.19 82.43
CA ILE A 530 -5.42 19.05 82.93
C ILE A 530 -6.74 19.59 83.49
N PRO A 531 -7.92 19.12 83.02
CA PRO A 531 -9.20 19.54 83.56
C PRO A 531 -9.46 18.90 84.93
N TYR A 532 -10.53 19.33 85.61
CA TYR A 532 -11.16 18.50 86.63
C TYR A 532 -12.08 17.50 85.94
N VAL A 533 -12.20 16.30 86.51
CA VAL A 533 -13.00 15.19 85.99
C VAL A 533 -14.08 14.85 87.02
N ASP A 534 -15.30 14.62 86.55
CA ASP A 534 -16.45 14.20 87.35
C ASP A 534 -16.25 12.76 87.86
N ASP A 535 -16.32 12.53 89.17
CA ASP A 535 -16.07 11.24 89.81
C ASP A 535 -17.33 10.39 90.11
N GLY A 536 -18.55 10.92 89.84
CA GLY A 536 -19.73 10.12 89.50
C GLY A 536 -21.06 10.41 90.24
N ASP A 537 -22.17 9.98 89.63
CA ASP A 537 -23.55 10.32 90.01
C ASP A 537 -24.03 9.87 91.41
N ALA A 538 -24.88 10.70 92.03
CA ALA A 538 -25.79 10.28 93.11
C ALA A 538 -26.98 9.46 92.56
N THR A 539 -27.19 8.25 93.09
CA THR A 539 -28.28 7.36 92.63
C THR A 539 -29.65 7.68 93.24
N PHE A 540 -30.72 7.42 92.50
CA PHE A 540 -32.12 7.61 92.91
C PHE A 540 -33.01 6.42 92.51
N LEU A 541 -34.06 6.15 93.30
CA LEU A 541 -35.01 5.05 93.05
C LEU A 541 -36.48 5.48 93.18
N ILE A 542 -37.35 4.78 92.45
CA ILE A 542 -38.81 4.90 92.52
C ILE A 542 -39.36 4.03 93.67
N GLN A 543 -40.19 4.62 94.52
CA GLN A 543 -40.93 3.93 95.58
C GLN A 543 -42.43 3.92 95.27
N GLY A 544 -43.13 2.84 95.63
CA GLY A 544 -44.59 2.71 95.50
C GLY A 544 -45.03 1.42 94.83
N THR A 545 -46.16 1.42 94.11
CA THR A 545 -46.63 0.27 93.32
C THR A 545 -47.17 0.73 91.96
N PRO A 546 -46.60 0.28 90.83
CA PRO A 546 -46.94 0.77 89.48
C PRO A 546 -48.25 0.16 88.95
N ARG A 547 -49.39 0.59 89.51
CA ARG A 547 -50.72 0.13 89.13
C ARG A 547 -51.70 1.30 89.15
N VAL A 548 -52.62 1.32 88.18
CA VAL A 548 -53.69 2.32 88.07
C VAL A 548 -54.43 2.46 89.42
N GLY A 549 -54.48 3.69 89.94
CA GLY A 549 -55.04 4.00 91.25
C GLY A 549 -54.06 3.92 92.43
N GLN A 550 -52.75 3.96 92.19
CA GLN A 550 -51.69 4.10 93.21
C GLN A 550 -50.86 5.36 92.99
N THR A 551 -49.93 5.65 93.90
CA THR A 551 -48.97 6.77 93.82
C THR A 551 -47.54 6.25 93.91
N LEU A 552 -46.61 6.91 93.22
CA LEU A 552 -45.16 6.68 93.26
C LEU A 552 -44.42 7.93 93.76
N SER A 553 -43.24 7.76 94.33
CA SER A 553 -42.36 8.84 94.84
C SER A 553 -40.88 8.55 94.56
N ILE A 554 -40.03 9.58 94.55
CA ILE A 554 -38.57 9.43 94.37
C ILE A 554 -37.83 9.48 95.71
N ALA A 555 -36.75 8.71 95.85
CA ALA A 555 -35.81 8.79 96.97
C ALA A 555 -34.36 8.60 96.51
N ARG A 556 -33.42 9.39 97.04
CA ARG A 556 -31.98 9.24 96.83
C ARG A 556 -31.45 8.00 97.57
N SER A 557 -30.54 7.24 96.95
CA SER A 557 -29.96 5.99 97.48
C SER A 557 -28.45 6.02 97.73
N SER A 558 -27.69 6.90 97.05
CA SER A 558 -26.28 7.19 97.36
C SER A 558 -26.02 8.70 97.35
N THR A 559 -24.91 9.13 97.93
CA THR A 559 -24.34 10.46 97.69
C THR A 559 -23.38 10.42 96.51
N ASP A 560 -23.28 11.58 95.88
CA ASP A 560 -22.22 12.04 94.98
C ASP A 560 -20.85 12.04 95.72
N PRO A 561 -19.71 11.63 95.10
CA PRO A 561 -18.40 11.65 95.76
C PRO A 561 -17.65 12.99 95.62
N ASP A 562 -17.76 13.68 94.49
CA ASP A 562 -17.31 15.07 94.27
C ASP A 562 -18.03 16.07 95.19
N GLY A 563 -19.31 15.80 95.50
CA GLY A 563 -20.03 16.34 96.65
C GLY A 563 -21.43 16.84 96.30
N ASP A 564 -22.40 16.66 97.17
CA ASP A 564 -23.82 16.72 96.77
C ASP A 564 -24.47 18.12 96.71
N GLY A 565 -23.67 19.18 96.62
CA GLY A 565 -24.09 20.58 96.42
C GLY A 565 -24.92 21.21 97.55
N ASP A 566 -25.49 22.40 97.31
CA ASP A 566 -26.57 22.97 98.13
C ASP A 566 -27.84 23.33 97.32
N GLY A 567 -27.90 22.86 96.06
CA GLY A 567 -29.01 23.07 95.14
C GLY A 567 -30.29 22.29 95.46
N ALA A 568 -31.41 22.76 94.91
CA ALA A 568 -32.67 22.02 94.94
C ALA A 568 -32.76 21.02 93.78
N MET A 569 -33.27 19.82 94.04
CA MET A 569 -33.52 18.81 93.00
C MET A 569 -34.75 19.18 92.18
N GLU A 570 -34.64 19.09 90.85
CA GLU A 570 -35.80 19.13 89.93
C GLU A 570 -36.14 17.70 89.47
N ILE A 571 -37.44 17.38 89.37
CA ILE A 571 -37.93 16.02 89.05
C ILE A 571 -38.91 16.10 87.89
N SER A 572 -38.69 15.29 86.85
CA SER A 572 -39.63 15.07 85.74
C SER A 572 -39.93 13.58 85.62
N TRP A 573 -41.13 13.16 86.00
CA TRP A 573 -41.64 11.82 85.73
C TRP A 573 -42.01 11.71 84.26
N GLN A 574 -41.53 10.66 83.60
CA GLN A 574 -41.81 10.45 82.18
C GLN A 574 -42.47 9.08 81.94
N ALA A 575 -43.21 8.99 80.85
CA ALA A 575 -43.80 7.77 80.34
C ALA A 575 -43.31 7.48 78.91
N SER A 576 -43.25 6.20 78.56
CA SER A 576 -42.90 5.73 77.22
C SER A 576 -43.71 4.48 76.84
N LEU A 577 -43.93 4.29 75.55
CA LEU A 577 -44.70 3.18 74.97
C LEU A 577 -43.77 2.15 74.26
N ASP A 578 -42.60 2.61 73.82
CA ASP A 578 -41.58 1.87 73.06
C ASP A 578 -40.26 1.66 73.83
N GLY A 579 -40.06 2.38 74.95
CA GLY A 579 -38.81 2.43 75.72
C GLY A 579 -37.78 3.41 75.18
N MET A 580 -38.05 4.09 74.06
CA MET A 580 -37.12 4.99 73.35
C MET A 580 -37.65 6.43 73.31
N THR A 581 -38.95 6.60 73.07
CA THR A 581 -39.65 7.88 73.03
C THR A 581 -40.31 8.13 74.39
N TRP A 582 -39.80 9.10 75.13
CA TRP A 582 -40.27 9.45 76.48
C TRP A 582 -40.95 10.83 76.49
N TRP A 583 -42.03 10.98 77.24
CA TRP A 583 -42.71 12.26 77.47
C TRP A 583 -43.03 12.50 78.94
N GLU A 584 -42.99 13.77 79.37
CA GLU A 584 -43.32 14.15 80.74
C GLU A 584 -44.80 13.92 81.08
N VAL A 585 -45.04 13.31 82.24
CA VAL A 585 -46.38 13.06 82.81
C VAL A 585 -46.59 13.73 84.17
N SER A 586 -45.53 14.13 84.88
CA SER A 586 -45.63 15.00 86.05
C SER A 586 -44.28 15.59 86.48
N THR A 587 -44.26 16.80 87.02
CA THR A 587 -43.10 17.41 87.70
C THR A 587 -43.25 17.49 89.22
N SER A 588 -44.23 16.78 89.81
CA SER A 588 -44.36 16.71 91.26
C SER A 588 -43.41 15.68 91.86
N ASP A 589 -43.07 15.89 93.12
CA ASP A 589 -42.47 14.92 94.04
C ASP A 589 -43.21 13.56 94.14
N GLN A 590 -44.46 13.48 93.67
CA GLN A 590 -45.32 12.29 93.68
C GLN A 590 -46.08 12.12 92.36
N LEU A 591 -46.03 10.94 91.73
CA LEU A 591 -46.82 10.62 90.53
C LEU A 591 -48.03 9.73 90.87
N ALA A 592 -49.25 10.16 90.51
CA ALA A 592 -50.45 9.34 90.63
C ALA A 592 -50.73 8.56 89.32
N ILE A 593 -50.91 7.24 89.41
CA ILE A 593 -51.04 6.37 88.24
C ILE A 593 -52.48 6.37 87.72
N THR A 594 -52.74 7.09 86.62
CA THR A 594 -54.04 7.14 85.94
C THR A 594 -54.20 5.98 84.95
N SER A 595 -55.39 5.86 84.34
CA SER A 595 -55.65 4.92 83.25
C SER A 595 -55.01 5.33 81.92
N GLU A 596 -54.51 6.56 81.80
CA GLU A 596 -53.89 7.07 80.55
C GLU A 596 -52.45 6.58 80.43
N ILE A 597 -51.71 6.49 81.54
CA ILE A 597 -50.38 5.88 81.60
C ILE A 597 -50.42 4.36 81.85
N ALA A 598 -51.58 3.72 81.65
CA ALA A 598 -51.66 2.26 81.58
C ALA A 598 -51.05 1.77 80.26
N GLY A 599 -50.19 0.76 80.31
CA GLY A 599 -49.45 0.24 79.14
C GLY A 599 -48.09 0.86 78.89
N HIS A 600 -47.66 1.78 79.75
CA HIS A 600 -46.45 2.55 79.56
C HIS A 600 -45.35 2.12 80.54
N GLN A 601 -44.11 2.23 80.09
CA GLN A 601 -42.94 2.25 80.97
C GLN A 601 -42.84 3.63 81.64
N LEU A 602 -42.39 3.68 82.89
CA LEU A 602 -42.21 4.90 83.66
C LEU A 602 -40.79 4.98 84.24
N ASN A 603 -40.20 6.16 84.21
CA ASN A 603 -39.01 6.53 84.96
C ASN A 603 -39.22 7.93 85.58
N ALA A 604 -38.23 8.44 86.30
CA ALA A 604 -38.12 9.85 86.59
C ALA A 604 -36.69 10.34 86.30
N LEU A 605 -36.60 11.47 85.62
CA LEU A 605 -35.38 12.25 85.47
C LEU A 605 -35.24 13.15 86.70
N VAL A 606 -34.08 13.10 87.35
CA VAL A 606 -33.74 13.91 88.54
C VAL A 606 -32.53 14.77 88.21
N GLN A 607 -32.68 16.08 88.28
CA GLN A 607 -31.61 17.03 87.98
C GLN A 607 -31.11 17.74 89.24
N TYR A 608 -29.79 17.87 89.37
CA TYR A 608 -29.13 18.62 90.44
C TYR A 608 -27.84 19.31 89.94
N THR A 609 -26.99 19.76 90.87
CA THR A 609 -25.66 20.35 90.62
C THR A 609 -24.79 20.00 91.82
N ASP A 610 -23.56 19.57 91.60
CA ASP A 610 -22.66 19.02 92.61
C ASP A 610 -21.89 20.12 93.39
N GLY A 611 -20.79 19.76 94.05
CA GLY A 611 -19.88 20.64 94.80
C GLY A 611 -18.84 21.37 93.95
N GLN A 612 -18.49 20.86 92.76
CA GLN A 612 -17.47 21.40 91.85
C GLN A 612 -18.06 22.24 90.70
N GLY A 613 -19.31 22.01 90.31
CA GLY A 613 -20.09 22.81 89.35
C GLY A 613 -20.63 22.04 88.13
N PHE A 614 -20.51 20.72 88.11
CA PHE A 614 -21.15 19.78 87.19
C PHE A 614 -22.67 19.75 87.39
N LYS A 615 -23.43 19.22 86.44
CA LYS A 615 -24.88 19.41 86.29
C LYS A 615 -25.62 18.11 85.97
N GLU A 616 -25.82 17.34 87.02
CA GLU A 616 -26.20 15.95 86.84
C GLU A 616 -27.69 15.73 86.62
N SER A 617 -28.01 14.72 85.79
CA SER A 617 -29.35 14.50 85.20
C SER A 617 -29.69 13.01 85.10
N ILE A 618 -29.85 12.37 86.26
CA ILE A 618 -29.99 10.93 86.44
C ILE A 618 -31.42 10.47 86.09
N SER A 619 -31.55 9.44 85.26
CA SER A 619 -32.79 8.65 85.19
C SER A 619 -32.81 7.57 86.26
N THR A 620 -33.91 7.42 86.99
CA THR A 620 -34.15 6.21 87.80
C THR A 620 -34.29 4.96 86.91
N GLU A 621 -34.21 3.77 87.53
CA GLU A 621 -34.64 2.52 86.89
C GLU A 621 -36.08 2.60 86.34
N ILE A 622 -36.33 1.87 85.25
CA ILE A 622 -37.61 1.83 84.54
C ILE A 622 -38.59 0.86 85.22
N VAL A 623 -39.83 1.33 85.41
CA VAL A 623 -40.92 0.59 86.05
C VAL A 623 -42.12 0.48 85.09
N SER A 624 -42.49 -0.73 84.70
CA SER A 624 -43.55 -0.97 83.69
C SER A 624 -44.97 -1.01 84.25
N VAL A 625 -45.92 -0.32 83.60
CA VAL A 625 -47.37 -0.43 83.82
C VAL A 625 -48.00 -1.25 82.67
N PRO A 626 -48.68 -2.40 82.92
CA PRO A 626 -49.13 -3.32 81.85
C PRO A 626 -50.16 -2.76 80.83
N GLY A 627 -50.07 -3.20 79.56
CA GLY A 627 -50.76 -2.60 78.40
C GLY A 627 -51.47 -3.54 77.41
N VAL A 628 -51.79 -3.02 76.21
CA VAL A 628 -52.67 -3.64 75.17
C VAL A 628 -52.12 -3.36 73.74
N PRO A 629 -52.09 -4.30 72.76
CA PRO A 629 -51.00 -4.31 71.74
C PRO A 629 -51.35 -4.20 70.23
N GLY A 630 -50.48 -3.51 69.45
CA GLY A 630 -49.99 -3.92 68.09
C GLY A 630 -50.22 -3.03 66.85
N LEU A 631 -49.16 -2.74 66.03
CA LEU A 631 -49.12 -2.58 64.54
C LEU A 631 -47.79 -1.94 64.02
N ASP A 632 -47.19 -2.47 62.92
CA ASP A 632 -46.68 -1.74 61.71
C ASP A 632 -46.13 -2.72 60.62
N PRO A 633 -46.29 -2.44 59.31
CA PRO A 633 -45.63 -3.15 58.18
C PRO A 633 -44.97 -2.21 57.15
N ASP A 634 -43.99 -2.56 56.29
CA ASP A 634 -43.04 -3.68 56.09
C ASP A 634 -41.93 -3.13 55.12
N GLY A 635 -40.78 -3.79 54.88
CA GLY A 635 -39.74 -3.28 53.95
C GLY A 635 -38.70 -4.29 53.45
N ASN A 636 -38.27 -4.18 52.19
CA ASN A 636 -37.34 -5.10 51.50
C ASN A 636 -36.76 -4.44 50.23
N ASP A 637 -35.44 -4.55 50.02
CA ASP A 637 -34.61 -3.96 48.94
C ASP A 637 -33.37 -4.89 48.81
N ASP A 638 -32.85 -5.20 47.61
CA ASP A 638 -31.93 -6.35 47.41
C ASP A 638 -30.46 -5.99 47.09
N TYR A 639 -30.20 -5.07 46.16
CA TYR A 639 -28.86 -4.57 45.82
C TYR A 639 -28.78 -3.03 45.92
N GLY A 640 -27.76 -2.40 45.33
CA GLY A 640 -27.57 -0.95 45.49
C GLY A 640 -26.61 -0.31 44.48
N ASP A 641 -26.78 0.99 44.30
CA ASP A 641 -26.27 1.82 43.19
C ASP A 641 -24.80 2.29 43.29
N SER A 642 -24.02 1.71 44.19
CA SER A 642 -22.77 2.35 44.65
C SER A 642 -21.73 1.35 45.16
N PRO A 643 -20.45 1.77 45.37
CA PRO A 643 -19.39 0.90 45.91
C PRO A 643 -19.64 0.28 47.30
N SER A 644 -20.69 0.71 48.01
CA SER A 644 -21.17 0.12 49.27
C SER A 644 -22.21 -1.01 49.08
N THR A 645 -22.51 -1.39 47.84
CA THR A 645 -23.44 -2.46 47.46
C THR A 645 -23.19 -3.80 48.19
N SER A 646 -24.28 -4.52 48.46
CA SER A 646 -24.30 -5.94 48.84
C SER A 646 -23.93 -6.88 47.68
N GLY A 647 -24.06 -6.40 46.43
CA GLY A 647 -23.87 -7.14 45.20
C GLY A 647 -22.43 -7.54 44.97
N ARG A 648 -22.19 -8.85 44.80
CA ARG A 648 -20.86 -9.38 44.50
C ARG A 648 -20.92 -10.52 43.50
N LEU A 649 -20.24 -10.35 42.37
CA LEU A 649 -20.09 -11.40 41.37
C LEU A 649 -18.73 -12.07 41.50
N THR A 650 -18.69 -13.38 41.26
CA THR A 650 -17.45 -14.16 41.22
C THR A 650 -17.24 -14.66 39.80
N VAL A 651 -16.01 -14.56 39.31
CA VAL A 651 -15.60 -15.04 37.99
C VAL A 651 -15.92 -16.55 37.83
N ASN A 652 -16.42 -16.92 36.65
CA ASN A 652 -16.97 -18.23 36.30
C ASN A 652 -18.23 -18.62 37.13
N ASN A 653 -19.07 -17.63 37.42
CA ASN A 653 -20.35 -17.79 38.11
C ASN A 653 -21.37 -16.73 37.65
N SER A 654 -22.60 -16.80 38.16
CA SER A 654 -23.67 -15.83 37.92
C SER A 654 -24.30 -15.32 39.22
N ALA A 655 -24.94 -14.15 39.13
CA ALA A 655 -25.83 -13.57 40.11
C ALA A 655 -27.12 -13.08 39.41
N SER A 656 -28.20 -12.89 40.15
CA SER A 656 -29.48 -12.40 39.64
C SER A 656 -30.07 -11.41 40.65
N GLY A 657 -30.80 -10.41 40.17
CA GLY A 657 -31.51 -9.41 40.98
C GLY A 657 -32.78 -8.93 40.30
N GLU A 658 -33.46 -7.95 40.89
CA GLU A 658 -34.73 -7.39 40.38
C GLU A 658 -34.71 -5.86 40.46
N LEU A 659 -34.57 -5.19 39.31
CA LEU A 659 -34.76 -3.72 39.24
C LEU A 659 -36.22 -3.42 39.56
N GLY A 660 -36.49 -2.91 40.77
CA GLY A 660 -37.82 -2.87 41.37
C GLY A 660 -38.67 -1.69 40.94
N ASP A 661 -38.04 -0.53 40.74
CA ASP A 661 -38.67 0.73 40.30
C ASP A 661 -37.91 1.35 39.10
N PRO A 662 -38.55 2.14 38.21
CA PRO A 662 -37.83 2.80 37.11
C PRO A 662 -36.84 3.85 37.63
N GLY A 663 -35.57 3.75 37.21
CA GLY A 663 -34.45 4.51 37.77
C GLY A 663 -33.56 3.73 38.76
N ASP A 664 -33.92 2.47 39.06
CA ASP A 664 -33.16 1.56 39.91
C ASP A 664 -31.90 1.00 39.22
N ARG A 665 -30.85 0.67 40.00
CA ARG A 665 -29.49 0.39 39.49
C ARG A 665 -28.70 -0.54 40.43
N ASP A 666 -28.37 -1.75 39.97
CA ASP A 666 -27.67 -2.74 40.78
C ASP A 666 -26.18 -2.83 40.47
N TRP A 667 -25.33 -2.53 41.47
CA TRP A 667 -23.88 -2.68 41.33
C TRP A 667 -23.41 -4.02 41.90
N PHE A 668 -22.53 -4.70 41.16
CA PHE A 668 -21.86 -5.92 41.57
C PHE A 668 -20.34 -5.70 41.60
N ALA A 669 -19.76 -5.78 42.79
CA ALA A 669 -18.31 -5.83 42.95
C ALA A 669 -17.74 -7.16 42.42
N ILE A 670 -16.69 -7.10 41.59
CA ILE A 670 -16.00 -8.27 41.04
C ILE A 670 -14.48 -8.06 41.03
N ASP A 671 -13.74 -9.03 41.54
CA ASP A 671 -12.26 -8.97 41.55
C ASP A 671 -11.70 -9.51 40.23
N LEU A 672 -10.99 -8.65 39.51
CA LEU A 672 -10.32 -8.99 38.26
C LEU A 672 -8.80 -9.06 38.48
N THR A 673 -8.10 -9.84 37.64
CA THR A 673 -6.66 -10.07 37.70
C THR A 673 -6.00 -9.54 36.44
N ALA A 674 -4.92 -8.76 36.59
CA ALA A 674 -4.19 -8.16 35.48
C ALA A 674 -3.76 -9.20 34.43
N GLY A 675 -3.94 -8.88 33.14
CA GLY A 675 -3.61 -9.75 32.01
C GLY A 675 -4.56 -10.94 31.82
N VAL A 676 -5.57 -11.11 32.67
CA VAL A 676 -6.64 -12.10 32.46
C VAL A 676 -7.80 -11.44 31.70
N ARG A 677 -8.38 -12.20 30.77
CA ARG A 677 -9.50 -11.77 29.93
C ARG A 677 -10.82 -12.34 30.45
N TYR A 678 -11.84 -11.49 30.47
CA TYR A 678 -13.15 -11.76 31.01
C TYR A 678 -14.24 -11.42 30.01
N GLN A 679 -15.36 -12.13 30.10
CA GLN A 679 -16.61 -11.79 29.44
C GLN A 679 -17.69 -11.64 30.51
N PHE A 680 -18.48 -10.59 30.39
CA PHE A 680 -19.64 -10.30 31.21
C PHE A 680 -20.89 -10.35 30.33
N ASN A 681 -21.93 -11.09 30.73
CA ASN A 681 -23.24 -11.07 30.07
C ASN A 681 -24.29 -10.60 31.06
N LEU A 682 -25.17 -9.71 30.62
CA LEU A 682 -26.38 -9.32 31.32
C LEU A 682 -27.57 -9.83 30.49
N GLU A 683 -28.27 -10.84 31.00
CA GLU A 683 -29.41 -11.47 30.31
C GLU A 683 -30.71 -11.12 31.05
N GLY A 684 -31.71 -10.59 30.34
CA GLY A 684 -32.99 -10.18 30.91
C GLY A 684 -33.94 -11.37 31.07
N ASP A 685 -34.19 -11.77 32.31
CA ASP A 685 -35.16 -12.84 32.63
C ASP A 685 -36.61 -12.34 32.54
N SER A 686 -36.84 -11.10 32.96
CA SER A 686 -38.05 -10.32 32.69
C SER A 686 -37.81 -8.84 32.40
N LEU A 687 -36.58 -8.34 32.65
CA LEU A 687 -36.13 -7.02 32.21
C LEU A 687 -36.07 -6.94 30.67
N ALA A 688 -36.80 -5.98 30.09
CA ALA A 688 -37.08 -5.96 28.65
C ALA A 688 -35.92 -5.47 27.75
N ASP A 689 -35.07 -4.60 28.29
CA ASP A 689 -34.02 -3.89 27.54
C ASP A 689 -32.82 -3.61 28.49
N PRO A 690 -32.04 -4.65 28.87
CA PRO A 690 -30.93 -4.51 29.81
C PRO A 690 -29.79 -3.61 29.30
N PHE A 691 -29.10 -2.93 30.21
CA PHE A 691 -27.92 -2.12 29.88
C PHE A 691 -26.79 -2.42 30.89
N LEU A 692 -25.59 -2.76 30.40
CA LEU A 692 -24.44 -3.08 31.24
C LEU A 692 -23.33 -2.02 31.15
N TYR A 693 -22.81 -1.61 32.30
CA TYR A 693 -21.67 -0.71 32.42
C TYR A 693 -20.54 -1.38 33.22
N LEU A 694 -19.29 -1.21 32.79
CA LEU A 694 -18.09 -1.68 33.50
C LEU A 694 -17.33 -0.48 34.06
N ARG A 695 -17.05 -0.50 35.37
CA ARG A 695 -16.40 0.60 36.10
C ARG A 695 -15.13 0.14 36.83
N ASN A 696 -14.17 1.05 36.95
CA ASN A 696 -12.96 0.84 37.74
C ASN A 696 -13.21 1.00 39.25
N ALA A 697 -12.19 0.71 40.07
CA ALA A 697 -12.24 0.86 41.54
C ALA A 697 -12.64 2.28 42.01
N SER A 698 -12.37 3.31 41.21
CA SER A 698 -12.72 4.71 41.45
C SER A 698 -14.09 5.10 40.86
N SER A 699 -14.97 4.12 40.58
CA SER A 699 -16.32 4.28 39.99
C SER A 699 -16.37 4.93 38.59
N SER A 700 -15.22 5.18 37.96
CA SER A 700 -15.15 5.74 36.61
C SER A 700 -15.49 4.68 35.59
N LEU A 701 -16.25 5.04 34.56
CA LEU A 701 -16.61 4.15 33.47
C LEU A 701 -15.36 3.75 32.67
N ILE A 702 -15.22 2.45 32.37
CA ILE A 702 -14.20 1.88 31.49
C ILE A 702 -14.83 1.60 30.12
N ASP A 703 -15.93 0.85 30.14
CA ASP A 703 -16.60 0.30 28.95
C ASP A 703 -18.10 0.16 29.25
N TYR A 704 -18.93 0.09 28.21
CA TYR A 704 -20.38 -0.05 28.35
C TYR A 704 -20.98 -0.67 27.09
N ASN A 705 -22.12 -1.35 27.25
CA ASN A 705 -22.86 -1.90 26.12
C ASN A 705 -24.34 -2.11 26.46
N ASP A 706 -25.23 -1.79 25.53
CA ASP A 706 -26.62 -2.22 25.50
C ASP A 706 -26.76 -3.60 24.82
N ASP A 707 -26.21 -3.79 23.61
CA ASP A 707 -26.50 -4.98 22.78
C ASP A 707 -25.38 -6.04 22.69
N LYS A 708 -25.75 -7.32 22.75
CA LYS A 708 -24.84 -8.48 22.65
C LYS A 708 -24.50 -8.81 21.18
N SER A 709 -24.61 -7.82 20.30
CA SER A 709 -24.72 -7.91 18.83
C SER A 709 -25.94 -8.69 18.32
N GLY A 710 -26.35 -8.41 17.08
CA GLY A 710 -27.54 -9.00 16.45
C GLY A 710 -28.81 -8.21 16.76
N SER A 711 -29.95 -8.88 16.92
CA SER A 711 -31.21 -8.27 17.37
C SER A 711 -31.50 -8.47 18.87
N SER A 712 -30.50 -8.89 19.65
CA SER A 712 -30.64 -9.16 21.09
C SER A 712 -30.39 -7.91 21.93
N LEU A 713 -31.43 -7.42 22.61
CA LEU A 713 -31.36 -6.34 23.61
C LEU A 713 -30.61 -6.72 24.91
N ASN A 714 -30.25 -7.99 25.11
CA ASN A 714 -29.36 -8.40 26.21
C ASN A 714 -27.94 -7.87 25.97
N SER A 715 -27.20 -7.51 27.02
CA SER A 715 -25.88 -6.87 26.89
C SER A 715 -24.70 -7.84 27.06
N GLN A 716 -23.54 -7.48 26.47
CA GLN A 716 -22.27 -8.18 26.71
C GLN A 716 -21.07 -7.22 26.68
N ILE A 717 -20.16 -7.35 27.64
CA ILE A 717 -18.85 -6.68 27.65
C ILE A 717 -17.75 -7.76 27.67
N THR A 718 -16.68 -7.57 26.90
CA THR A 718 -15.49 -8.45 26.95
C THR A 718 -14.24 -7.60 27.18
N PHE A 719 -13.59 -7.81 28.33
CA PHE A 719 -12.56 -6.94 28.90
C PHE A 719 -11.33 -7.74 29.34
N THR A 720 -10.14 -7.27 28.99
CA THR A 720 -8.88 -7.73 29.59
C THR A 720 -8.49 -6.73 30.67
N ALA A 721 -8.28 -7.19 31.90
CA ALA A 721 -7.97 -6.27 32.99
C ALA A 721 -6.51 -5.79 32.91
N ASP A 722 -6.30 -4.48 32.85
CA ASP A 722 -4.95 -3.89 32.90
C ASP A 722 -4.35 -3.91 34.31
N THR A 723 -5.21 -3.94 35.34
CA THR A 723 -4.81 -3.94 36.76
C THR A 723 -5.58 -4.99 37.55
N SER A 724 -4.93 -5.56 38.57
CA SER A 724 -5.57 -6.49 39.51
C SER A 724 -6.31 -5.70 40.60
N GLY A 725 -7.60 -5.96 40.77
CA GLY A 725 -8.41 -5.30 41.79
C GLY A 725 -9.90 -5.40 41.54
N THR A 726 -10.67 -4.88 42.49
CA THR A 726 -12.13 -4.82 42.42
C THR A 726 -12.59 -3.81 41.38
N HIS A 727 -13.38 -4.28 40.43
CA HIS A 727 -14.13 -3.53 39.44
C HIS A 727 -15.61 -3.64 39.78
N TYR A 728 -16.45 -2.79 39.19
CA TYR A 728 -17.91 -2.84 39.39
C TYR A 728 -18.61 -3.07 38.05
N LEU A 729 -19.53 -4.02 38.04
CA LEU A 729 -20.51 -4.18 36.98
C LEU A 729 -21.79 -3.50 37.46
N ASP A 730 -22.23 -2.49 36.71
CA ASP A 730 -23.35 -1.61 37.03
C ASP A 730 -24.47 -1.94 36.05
N VAL A 731 -25.55 -2.49 36.57
CA VAL A 731 -26.72 -2.99 35.85
C VAL A 731 -27.81 -1.93 35.85
N GLY A 732 -28.36 -1.66 34.68
CA GLY A 732 -29.56 -0.84 34.51
C GLY A 732 -30.38 -1.32 33.32
N SER A 733 -31.20 -0.43 32.78
CA SER A 733 -31.97 -0.67 31.55
C SER A 733 -31.88 0.52 30.60
N TYR A 734 -32.31 0.34 29.35
CA TYR A 734 -32.27 1.42 28.37
C TYR A 734 -33.09 2.64 28.83
N TYR A 735 -32.42 3.80 28.96
CA TYR A 735 -32.91 5.01 29.63
C TYR A 735 -33.41 4.84 31.07
N ASP A 736 -32.98 3.77 31.77
CA ASP A 736 -33.44 3.37 33.11
C ASP A 736 -34.98 3.25 33.21
N ALA A 737 -35.63 3.00 32.08
CA ALA A 737 -37.08 3.11 31.91
C ALA A 737 -37.84 1.81 32.19
N TYR A 738 -37.13 0.69 32.38
CA TYR A 738 -37.71 -0.64 32.53
C TYR A 738 -37.28 -1.30 33.83
N THR A 739 -38.22 -1.99 34.47
CA THR A 739 -38.05 -2.82 35.66
C THR A 739 -38.10 -4.30 35.30
N GLY A 740 -37.63 -5.15 36.22
CA GLY A 740 -37.71 -6.61 36.10
C GLY A 740 -36.42 -7.33 36.48
N THR A 741 -36.51 -8.65 36.49
CA THR A 741 -35.42 -9.55 36.86
C THR A 741 -34.41 -9.75 35.73
N TYR A 742 -33.16 -9.94 36.11
CA TYR A 742 -32.05 -10.23 35.19
C TYR A 742 -31.07 -11.24 35.81
N THR A 743 -30.22 -11.82 34.97
CA THR A 743 -29.08 -12.65 35.38
C THR A 743 -27.79 -12.09 34.79
N LEU A 744 -26.88 -11.67 35.68
CA LEU A 744 -25.54 -11.19 35.38
C LEU A 744 -24.54 -12.33 35.55
N SER A 745 -23.68 -12.57 34.55
CA SER A 745 -22.67 -13.64 34.58
C SER A 745 -21.28 -13.13 34.19
N ALA A 746 -20.25 -13.72 34.79
CA ALA A 746 -18.85 -13.46 34.44
C ALA A 746 -18.12 -14.77 34.13
N THR A 747 -17.37 -14.83 33.05
CA THR A 747 -16.53 -15.98 32.68
C THR A 747 -15.11 -15.54 32.31
N THR A 748 -14.10 -16.35 32.65
CA THR A 748 -12.76 -16.19 32.06
C THR A 748 -12.79 -16.66 30.61
N LEU A 749 -12.27 -15.82 29.70
CA LEU A 749 -11.87 -16.26 28.38
C LEU A 749 -10.39 -16.67 28.39
N ASN A 750 -9.96 -17.34 27.32
CA ASN A 750 -8.53 -17.44 27.03
C ASN A 750 -7.96 -16.04 26.76
N ALA A 751 -6.66 -15.84 27.01
CA ALA A 751 -5.97 -14.70 26.42
C ALA A 751 -6.02 -14.80 24.87
N PRO A 752 -6.02 -13.66 24.14
CA PRO A 752 -5.81 -13.68 22.69
C PRO A 752 -4.45 -14.32 22.35
N ASP A 753 -4.27 -14.81 21.12
CA ASP A 753 -2.97 -15.31 20.70
C ASP A 753 -1.91 -14.19 20.67
N PRO A 754 -0.61 -14.49 20.92
CA PRO A 754 0.46 -13.50 21.06
C PRO A 754 0.71 -12.63 19.81
N GLY A 755 -0.07 -11.56 19.70
CA GLY A 755 -0.08 -10.62 18.59
C GLY A 755 -1.45 -9.98 18.33
N PHE A 756 -2.56 -10.53 18.83
CA PHE A 756 -3.88 -9.92 18.65
C PHE A 756 -4.13 -8.74 19.61
N SER A 757 -4.53 -7.61 19.05
CA SER A 757 -4.86 -6.35 19.72
C SER A 757 -6.32 -5.96 19.44
N SER A 758 -7.03 -5.40 20.42
CA SER A 758 -8.43 -5.01 20.24
C SER A 758 -8.64 -3.77 19.35
N SER A 759 -7.60 -2.97 19.09
CA SER A 759 -7.67 -1.86 18.13
C SER A 759 -7.54 -2.32 16.68
N ASP A 760 -6.55 -3.18 16.40
CA ASP A 760 -5.97 -3.40 15.08
C ASP A 760 -5.67 -4.87 14.76
N GLY A 761 -6.14 -5.80 15.61
CA GLY A 761 -6.01 -7.25 15.43
C GLY A 761 -4.56 -7.69 15.47
N TYR A 762 -4.16 -8.54 14.52
CA TYR A 762 -2.76 -8.94 14.35
C TYR A 762 -1.88 -7.82 13.76
N GLY A 763 -2.47 -6.65 13.49
CA GLY A 763 -1.80 -5.44 13.05
C GLY A 763 -1.70 -5.32 11.54
N HIS A 764 -0.72 -4.53 11.08
CA HIS A 764 -0.58 -4.15 9.68
C HIS A 764 -0.08 -5.31 8.82
N VAL A 765 -0.76 -5.59 7.71
CA VAL A 765 -0.47 -6.69 6.77
C VAL A 765 0.90 -6.53 6.11
N ASN A 766 1.63 -7.64 5.93
CA ASN A 766 2.97 -7.61 5.33
C ASN A 766 3.16 -8.75 4.31
N ALA A 767 3.13 -8.42 3.03
CA ALA A 767 3.22 -9.38 1.94
C ALA A 767 4.61 -10.06 1.87
N GLN A 768 5.69 -9.29 2.06
CA GLN A 768 7.05 -9.84 2.18
C GLN A 768 7.12 -10.91 3.26
N ARG A 769 6.82 -10.58 4.52
CA ARG A 769 6.90 -11.52 5.65
C ARG A 769 6.03 -12.76 5.43
N ALA A 770 4.86 -12.64 4.80
CA ALA A 770 4.02 -13.80 4.46
C ALA A 770 4.72 -14.74 3.46
N PHE A 771 5.38 -14.19 2.43
CA PHE A 771 6.16 -14.99 1.48
C PHE A 771 7.45 -15.56 2.10
N GLU A 772 8.14 -14.81 2.95
CA GLU A 772 9.32 -15.28 3.68
C GLU A 772 8.99 -16.44 4.63
N GLN A 773 7.86 -16.35 5.36
CA GLN A 773 7.33 -17.42 6.20
C GLN A 773 6.92 -18.67 5.39
N LEU A 774 6.23 -18.49 4.27
CA LEU A 774 5.80 -19.58 3.38
C LEU A 774 6.98 -20.33 2.76
N LEU A 775 8.02 -19.60 2.35
CA LEU A 775 9.11 -20.13 1.53
C LEU A 775 10.38 -20.49 2.32
N GLY A 776 10.55 -19.94 3.53
CA GLY A 776 11.78 -20.11 4.32
C GLY A 776 12.99 -19.41 3.71
N VAL A 777 12.78 -18.29 3.02
CA VAL A 777 13.83 -17.44 2.40
C VAL A 777 13.68 -15.99 2.88
N SER A 778 14.72 -15.18 2.68
CA SER A 778 14.59 -13.71 2.68
C SER A 778 14.22 -13.26 1.27
N LEU A 779 13.38 -12.25 1.15
CA LEU A 779 13.24 -11.50 -0.11
C LEU A 779 14.32 -10.41 -0.19
N ASP A 780 14.61 -9.97 -1.41
CA ASP A 780 15.52 -8.85 -1.67
C ASP A 780 14.75 -7.52 -1.56
N SER A 781 15.32 -6.54 -0.87
CA SER A 781 14.74 -5.19 -0.77
C SER A 781 14.75 -4.50 -2.14
N VAL A 782 13.68 -3.78 -2.48
CA VAL A 782 13.55 -3.01 -3.73
C VAL A 782 13.33 -1.53 -3.45
N ASP A 783 13.57 -0.69 -4.46
CA ASP A 783 13.29 0.75 -4.36
C ASP A 783 11.78 1.01 -4.24
N ALA A 784 11.37 1.86 -3.29
CA ALA A 784 9.98 2.23 -3.09
C ALA A 784 9.41 3.01 -4.29
N LEU A 785 8.18 2.70 -4.68
CA LEU A 785 7.47 3.31 -5.81
C LEU A 785 7.06 4.75 -5.50
N GLY A 786 6.60 4.99 -4.27
CA GLY A 786 6.25 6.30 -3.73
C GLY A 786 5.07 6.99 -4.42
N GLY A 787 4.91 8.29 -4.10
CA GLY A 787 3.83 9.11 -4.65
C GLY A 787 2.45 8.50 -4.45
N ASN A 788 1.72 8.29 -5.54
CA ASN A 788 0.37 7.69 -5.50
C ASN A 788 0.38 6.18 -5.25
N LEU A 789 1.52 5.50 -5.37
CA LEU A 789 1.67 4.04 -5.23
C LEU A 789 2.08 3.61 -3.81
N TRP A 790 2.15 4.56 -2.86
CA TRP A 790 2.65 4.34 -1.50
C TRP A 790 1.98 3.17 -0.76
N GLY A 791 0.70 2.88 -1.05
CA GLY A 791 -0.02 1.77 -0.42
C GLY A 791 0.60 0.39 -0.72
N LEU A 792 1.21 0.24 -1.90
CA LEU A 792 1.89 -0.98 -2.34
C LEU A 792 3.22 -1.16 -1.58
N ASP A 793 3.99 -0.08 -1.44
CA ASP A 793 5.20 -0.04 -0.61
C ASP A 793 4.85 -0.35 0.85
N ASN A 794 3.73 0.20 1.36
CA ASN A 794 3.35 0.08 2.75
C ASN A 794 2.90 -1.35 3.14
N VAL A 795 2.43 -2.17 2.19
CA VAL A 795 2.17 -3.61 2.41
C VAL A 795 3.33 -4.51 1.99
N ASN A 796 4.46 -3.95 1.56
CA ASN A 796 5.64 -4.65 1.04
C ASN A 796 5.31 -5.61 -0.13
N ALA A 797 4.49 -5.15 -1.08
CA ALA A 797 4.19 -5.89 -2.31
C ALA A 797 5.33 -5.86 -3.36
N PRO A 798 6.05 -4.75 -3.58
CA PRO A 798 7.16 -4.69 -4.55
C PRO A 798 8.26 -5.74 -4.32
N GLU A 799 8.58 -6.05 -3.07
CA GLU A 799 9.54 -7.09 -2.67
C GLU A 799 9.05 -8.48 -3.08
N VAL A 800 7.74 -8.76 -2.97
CA VAL A 800 7.13 -10.01 -3.44
C VAL A 800 7.16 -10.11 -4.97
N TRP A 801 7.07 -8.99 -5.70
CA TRP A 801 7.19 -8.98 -7.15
C TRP A 801 8.65 -9.19 -7.61
N GLY A 802 9.63 -8.60 -6.90
CA GLY A 802 11.06 -8.76 -7.17
C GLY A 802 11.60 -10.14 -6.81
N GLY A 803 11.11 -10.72 -5.71
CA GLY A 803 11.50 -12.02 -5.21
C GLY A 803 12.77 -11.98 -4.34
N GLY A 804 13.51 -13.08 -4.32
CA GLY A 804 14.77 -13.18 -3.59
C GLY A 804 15.29 -14.60 -3.42
N GLY A 805 16.61 -14.74 -3.35
CA GLY A 805 17.31 -16.00 -3.09
C GLY A 805 17.08 -17.10 -4.14
N SER A 806 16.02 -17.89 -3.97
CA SER A 806 15.59 -18.96 -4.91
C SER A 806 14.16 -18.77 -5.45
N PHE A 807 13.48 -17.70 -5.04
CA PHE A 807 12.12 -17.36 -5.47
C PHE A 807 12.18 -16.21 -6.49
N SER A 808 11.52 -16.39 -7.63
CA SER A 808 11.58 -15.49 -8.78
C SER A 808 10.50 -14.39 -8.77
N GLY A 809 9.95 -14.08 -7.59
CA GLY A 809 8.80 -13.20 -7.44
C GLY A 809 7.46 -13.84 -7.78
N ALA A 810 6.38 -13.19 -7.37
CA ALA A 810 4.99 -13.52 -7.72
C ALA A 810 4.19 -12.23 -7.96
N THR A 811 3.33 -12.25 -8.98
CA THR A 811 2.60 -11.07 -9.47
C THR A 811 1.07 -11.22 -9.39
N GLY A 812 0.61 -12.33 -8.81
CA GLY A 812 -0.80 -12.75 -8.81
C GLY A 812 -1.24 -13.47 -10.10
N SER A 813 -0.33 -13.64 -11.07
CA SER A 813 -0.62 -14.24 -12.38
C SER A 813 -1.38 -15.56 -12.27
N GLY A 814 -2.49 -15.66 -12.99
CA GLY A 814 -3.35 -16.85 -13.01
C GLY A 814 -4.32 -16.99 -11.83
N SER A 815 -4.16 -16.22 -10.74
CA SER A 815 -5.20 -16.12 -9.71
C SER A 815 -6.44 -15.40 -10.25
N THR A 816 -7.60 -15.61 -9.63
CA THR A 816 -8.83 -14.87 -9.90
C THR A 816 -9.41 -14.31 -8.60
N VAL A 817 -9.55 -12.99 -8.53
CA VAL A 817 -10.16 -12.28 -7.40
C VAL A 817 -11.55 -11.82 -7.80
N ALA A 818 -12.56 -12.20 -7.03
CA ALA A 818 -13.93 -11.72 -7.21
C ALA A 818 -14.15 -10.41 -6.45
N VAL A 819 -14.73 -9.42 -7.12
CA VAL A 819 -15.07 -8.11 -6.56
C VAL A 819 -16.59 -8.05 -6.44
N ILE A 820 -17.10 -8.21 -5.21
CA ILE A 820 -18.52 -8.20 -4.87
C ILE A 820 -18.86 -6.79 -4.38
N ASP A 821 -19.42 -5.98 -5.28
CA ASP A 821 -19.41 -4.51 -5.15
C ASP A 821 -20.47 -3.86 -6.10
N THR A 822 -20.27 -2.59 -6.51
CA THR A 822 -21.10 -1.85 -7.49
C THR A 822 -20.91 -2.25 -8.95
N GLY A 823 -20.03 -3.21 -9.23
CA GLY A 823 -19.56 -3.59 -10.58
C GLY A 823 -18.10 -3.21 -10.81
N VAL A 824 -17.60 -3.38 -12.03
CA VAL A 824 -16.27 -2.87 -12.45
C VAL A 824 -16.39 -2.37 -13.90
N ASP A 825 -15.84 -1.20 -14.23
CA ASP A 825 -15.74 -0.70 -15.62
C ASP A 825 -15.06 -1.75 -16.51
N LEU A 826 -15.86 -2.42 -17.34
CA LEU A 826 -15.43 -3.60 -18.10
C LEU A 826 -14.52 -3.25 -19.29
N ASP A 827 -14.50 -1.99 -19.71
CA ASP A 827 -13.67 -1.45 -20.79
C ASP A 827 -12.47 -0.63 -20.23
N HIS A 828 -12.27 -0.57 -18.90
CA HIS A 828 -11.18 0.20 -18.29
C HIS A 828 -9.80 -0.32 -18.73
N PRO A 829 -8.89 0.55 -19.21
CA PRO A 829 -7.60 0.13 -19.77
C PRO A 829 -6.77 -0.78 -18.85
N GLU A 830 -6.83 -0.54 -17.53
CA GLU A 830 -6.10 -1.30 -16.51
C GLU A 830 -6.37 -2.81 -16.60
N PHE A 831 -7.64 -3.20 -16.80
CA PHE A 831 -8.07 -4.60 -16.74
C PHE A 831 -8.04 -5.29 -18.12
N THR A 832 -7.40 -4.69 -19.13
CA THR A 832 -7.35 -5.18 -20.51
C THR A 832 -6.95 -6.66 -20.59
N GLY A 833 -7.93 -7.52 -20.92
CA GLY A 833 -7.74 -8.97 -21.06
C GLY A 833 -7.65 -9.76 -19.75
N ARG A 834 -7.88 -9.12 -18.59
CA ARG A 834 -7.86 -9.73 -17.25
C ARG A 834 -9.22 -9.72 -16.54
N ILE A 835 -10.23 -9.05 -17.10
CA ILE A 835 -11.64 -9.29 -16.73
C ILE A 835 -12.05 -10.72 -17.16
N VAL A 836 -12.54 -11.52 -16.22
CA VAL A 836 -13.22 -12.81 -16.49
C VAL A 836 -14.74 -12.65 -16.37
N GLY A 837 -15.49 -13.69 -16.77
CA GLY A 837 -16.95 -13.63 -16.77
C GLY A 837 -17.54 -13.38 -15.38
N GLY A 838 -18.23 -12.25 -15.24
CA GLY A 838 -18.94 -11.81 -14.03
C GLY A 838 -20.45 -12.07 -14.05
N TYR A 839 -21.18 -11.42 -13.14
CA TYR A 839 -22.64 -11.45 -13.06
C TYR A 839 -23.21 -10.23 -12.34
N ASP A 840 -24.36 -9.77 -12.78
CA ASP A 840 -25.13 -8.70 -12.16
C ASP A 840 -26.33 -9.29 -11.42
N PHE A 841 -26.40 -9.10 -10.11
CA PHE A 841 -27.49 -9.57 -9.26
C PHE A 841 -28.58 -8.51 -9.03
N VAL A 842 -28.29 -7.24 -9.33
CA VAL A 842 -29.21 -6.10 -9.21
C VAL A 842 -30.18 -6.10 -10.38
N ASP A 843 -29.66 -6.05 -11.62
CA ASP A 843 -30.43 -6.13 -12.87
C ASP A 843 -30.61 -7.58 -13.37
N GLY A 844 -29.82 -8.52 -12.85
CA GLY A 844 -30.05 -9.96 -13.00
C GLY A 844 -29.47 -10.60 -14.27
N ASP A 845 -28.50 -9.98 -14.94
CA ASP A 845 -27.85 -10.52 -16.14
C ASP A 845 -26.31 -10.73 -16.01
N SER A 846 -25.57 -10.81 -17.11
CA SER A 846 -24.12 -11.09 -17.13
C SER A 846 -23.23 -9.84 -17.23
N THR A 847 -23.78 -8.64 -17.06
CA THR A 847 -23.14 -7.35 -17.39
C THR A 847 -22.82 -6.55 -16.13
N ALA A 848 -21.87 -7.05 -15.33
CA ALA A 848 -21.46 -6.45 -14.04
C ALA A 848 -20.60 -5.17 -14.18
N ASP A 849 -21.04 -4.26 -15.04
CA ASP A 849 -20.40 -2.96 -15.31
C ASP A 849 -20.68 -1.97 -14.16
N ASP A 850 -19.79 -1.03 -13.90
CA ASP A 850 -19.86 -0.20 -12.68
C ASP A 850 -20.74 1.06 -12.85
N GLY A 851 -21.89 1.07 -12.16
CA GLY A 851 -22.81 2.21 -12.15
C GLY A 851 -22.44 3.35 -11.20
N ASN A 852 -21.48 3.15 -10.29
CA ASN A 852 -21.16 4.06 -9.19
C ASN A 852 -19.71 4.55 -9.22
N GLY A 853 -18.76 3.62 -9.41
CA GLY A 853 -17.32 3.84 -9.46
C GLY A 853 -16.52 3.24 -8.30
N HIS A 854 -17.19 2.77 -7.26
CA HIS A 854 -16.56 2.18 -6.08
C HIS A 854 -15.87 0.84 -6.39
N GLY A 855 -16.59 -0.12 -6.99
CA GLY A 855 -16.03 -1.43 -7.32
C GLY A 855 -14.88 -1.37 -8.34
N THR A 856 -14.86 -0.37 -9.23
CA THR A 856 -13.70 -0.08 -10.11
C THR A 856 -12.47 0.37 -9.32
N HIS A 857 -12.65 1.19 -8.28
CA HIS A 857 -11.57 1.65 -7.39
C HIS A 857 -10.97 0.50 -6.57
N VAL A 858 -11.86 -0.36 -6.05
CA VAL A 858 -11.51 -1.62 -5.37
C VAL A 858 -10.73 -2.56 -6.32
N ALA A 859 -11.23 -2.79 -7.54
CA ALA A 859 -10.57 -3.63 -8.54
C ALA A 859 -9.18 -3.11 -8.97
N GLY A 860 -9.02 -1.78 -9.10
CA GLY A 860 -7.72 -1.16 -9.42
C GLY A 860 -6.69 -1.33 -8.31
N THR A 861 -7.12 -1.29 -7.04
CA THR A 861 -6.24 -1.50 -5.89
C THR A 861 -5.77 -2.96 -5.81
N ILE A 862 -6.64 -3.91 -6.16
CA ILE A 862 -6.29 -5.34 -6.24
C ILE A 862 -5.34 -5.58 -7.42
N ALA A 863 -5.70 -5.14 -8.64
CA ALA A 863 -5.08 -5.60 -9.86
C ALA A 863 -5.04 -4.57 -11.02
N GLY A 864 -4.81 -3.28 -10.74
CA GLY A 864 -4.35 -2.33 -11.76
C GLY A 864 -3.04 -2.79 -12.43
N ALA A 865 -2.80 -2.44 -13.68
CA ALA A 865 -1.71 -2.98 -14.49
C ALA A 865 -0.36 -2.32 -14.18
N ASN A 866 0.70 -3.12 -14.09
CA ASN A 866 2.06 -2.61 -14.03
C ASN A 866 2.58 -2.24 -15.43
N ASP A 867 1.93 -1.26 -16.09
CA ASP A 867 2.24 -0.84 -17.47
C ASP A 867 2.92 0.55 -17.58
N GLY A 868 3.01 1.27 -16.46
CA GLY A 868 3.61 2.61 -16.37
C GLY A 868 2.62 3.77 -16.52
N ASN A 869 1.32 3.50 -16.68
CA ASN A 869 0.23 4.46 -16.62
C ASN A 869 -0.61 4.23 -15.34
N GLY A 870 -1.56 5.14 -15.06
CA GLY A 870 -2.66 4.87 -14.14
C GLY A 870 -2.27 4.45 -12.71
N ILE A 871 -2.60 3.21 -12.34
CA ILE A 871 -2.37 2.60 -11.02
C ILE A 871 -1.90 1.14 -11.16
N THR A 872 -0.81 0.78 -10.47
CA THR A 872 -0.44 -0.63 -10.27
C THR A 872 -1.22 -1.21 -9.09
N GLY A 873 -1.85 -2.38 -9.25
CA GLY A 873 -2.48 -3.10 -8.14
C GLY A 873 -1.51 -4.04 -7.41
N VAL A 874 -1.84 -4.42 -6.18
CA VAL A 874 -1.01 -5.34 -5.35
C VAL A 874 -0.72 -6.66 -6.08
N ALA A 875 -1.69 -7.18 -6.83
CA ALA A 875 -1.62 -8.40 -7.65
C ALA A 875 -1.88 -8.08 -9.14
N TYR A 876 -1.01 -7.27 -9.75
CA TYR A 876 -1.23 -6.67 -11.08
C TYR A 876 -1.42 -7.65 -12.26
N ASP A 877 -1.05 -8.94 -12.14
CA ASP A 877 -1.33 -9.97 -13.16
C ASP A 877 -2.56 -10.84 -12.81
N ALA A 878 -3.24 -10.58 -11.70
CA ALA A 878 -4.46 -11.30 -11.33
C ALA A 878 -5.62 -11.00 -12.29
N ASN A 879 -6.57 -11.93 -12.34
CA ASN A 879 -7.83 -11.75 -13.08
C ASN A 879 -8.91 -11.21 -12.13
N ILE A 880 -9.76 -10.29 -12.63
CA ILE A 880 -10.88 -9.73 -11.87
C ILE A 880 -12.19 -10.39 -12.34
N MET A 881 -12.97 -10.90 -11.39
CA MET A 881 -14.33 -11.41 -11.58
C MET A 881 -15.33 -10.39 -11.00
N PRO A 882 -15.93 -9.51 -11.82
CA PRO A 882 -16.84 -8.48 -11.33
C PRO A 882 -18.21 -9.06 -10.98
N LEU A 883 -18.73 -8.72 -9.80
CA LEU A 883 -20.03 -9.18 -9.31
C LEU A 883 -20.81 -7.99 -8.73
N ARG A 884 -21.70 -7.41 -9.55
CA ARG A 884 -22.53 -6.26 -9.17
C ARG A 884 -23.65 -6.73 -8.26
N VAL A 885 -23.59 -6.33 -6.98
CA VAL A 885 -24.60 -6.60 -5.93
C VAL A 885 -25.09 -5.32 -5.26
N LEU A 886 -24.36 -4.22 -5.44
CA LEU A 886 -24.75 -2.87 -5.04
C LEU A 886 -25.27 -2.11 -6.27
N ASP A 887 -26.32 -1.32 -6.09
CA ASP A 887 -26.90 -0.43 -7.09
C ASP A 887 -26.06 0.85 -7.30
N ASP A 888 -26.51 1.71 -8.23
CA ASP A 888 -25.81 2.95 -8.60
C ASP A 888 -25.71 3.94 -7.42
N ASP A 889 -26.63 3.88 -6.46
CA ASP A 889 -26.63 4.67 -5.22
C ASP A 889 -25.74 4.02 -4.12
N GLY A 890 -25.14 2.85 -4.39
CA GLY A 890 -24.19 2.16 -3.52
C GLY A 890 -24.80 1.14 -2.55
N TYR A 891 -25.99 0.60 -2.85
CA TYR A 891 -26.78 -0.23 -1.93
C TYR A 891 -27.15 -1.61 -2.46
N GLY A 892 -27.19 -2.62 -1.59
CA GLY A 892 -27.58 -3.99 -1.96
C GLY A 892 -28.35 -4.73 -0.87
N TRP A 893 -28.73 -5.99 -1.17
CA TRP A 893 -29.47 -6.86 -0.26
C TRP A 893 -28.67 -8.11 0.10
N THR A 894 -28.84 -8.63 1.32
CA THR A 894 -28.10 -9.81 1.82
C THR A 894 -28.22 -11.00 0.87
N SER A 895 -29.39 -11.21 0.25
CA SER A 895 -29.59 -12.38 -0.63
C SER A 895 -28.79 -12.31 -1.93
N ASP A 896 -28.55 -11.12 -2.48
CA ASP A 896 -27.76 -10.96 -3.71
C ASP A 896 -26.26 -11.06 -3.41
N ILE A 897 -25.80 -10.57 -2.25
CA ILE A 897 -24.44 -10.79 -1.75
C ILE A 897 -24.20 -12.29 -1.49
N ILE A 898 -25.11 -12.98 -0.79
CA ILE A 898 -25.07 -14.44 -0.59
C ILE A 898 -25.05 -15.19 -1.93
N SER A 899 -25.80 -14.71 -2.93
CA SER A 899 -25.79 -15.28 -4.28
C SER A 899 -24.42 -15.12 -4.94
N ALA A 900 -23.82 -13.92 -4.88
CA ALA A 900 -22.52 -13.61 -5.45
C ALA A 900 -21.36 -14.41 -4.82
N VAL A 901 -21.28 -14.48 -3.48
CA VAL A 901 -20.25 -15.25 -2.76
C VAL A 901 -20.26 -16.72 -3.21
N ARG A 902 -21.45 -17.32 -3.30
CA ARG A 902 -21.61 -18.72 -3.73
C ARG A 902 -21.35 -18.90 -5.23
N TRP A 903 -21.69 -17.92 -6.06
CA TRP A 903 -21.48 -17.90 -7.52
C TRP A 903 -19.99 -17.81 -7.90
N ALA A 904 -19.22 -17.02 -7.14
CA ALA A 904 -17.77 -16.86 -7.26
C ALA A 904 -17.05 -18.17 -6.91
N ALA A 905 -17.40 -18.76 -5.76
CA ALA A 905 -16.88 -20.06 -5.32
C ALA A 905 -17.21 -21.18 -6.32
N ASP A 906 -18.45 -21.25 -6.83
CA ASP A 906 -18.88 -22.20 -7.88
C ASP A 906 -18.10 -22.06 -9.20
N ARG A 907 -17.34 -20.97 -9.39
CA ARG A 907 -16.51 -20.71 -10.59
C ARG A 907 -15.01 -20.65 -10.32
N GLY A 908 -14.58 -20.94 -9.09
CA GLY A 908 -13.16 -21.01 -8.74
C GLY A 908 -12.48 -19.64 -8.64
N ALA A 909 -13.18 -18.62 -8.12
CA ALA A 909 -12.50 -17.45 -7.56
C ALA A 909 -11.56 -17.91 -6.42
N ASP A 910 -10.28 -17.56 -6.50
CA ASP A 910 -9.28 -17.92 -5.50
C ASP A 910 -9.37 -17.02 -4.25
N VAL A 911 -9.86 -15.79 -4.44
CA VAL A 911 -10.12 -14.78 -3.41
C VAL A 911 -11.45 -14.08 -3.73
N ILE A 912 -12.18 -13.67 -2.70
CA ILE A 912 -13.42 -12.88 -2.78
C ILE A 912 -13.23 -11.64 -1.90
N ASN A 913 -13.36 -10.44 -2.48
CA ASN A 913 -13.35 -9.17 -1.76
C ASN A 913 -14.77 -8.63 -1.62
N MET A 914 -15.16 -8.26 -0.40
CA MET A 914 -16.42 -7.59 -0.07
C MET A 914 -16.10 -6.25 0.63
N SER A 915 -16.05 -5.17 -0.15
CA SER A 915 -15.87 -3.80 0.34
C SER A 915 -17.23 -3.14 0.63
N LEU A 916 -18.00 -3.79 1.52
CA LEU A 916 -19.38 -3.44 1.86
C LEU A 916 -19.72 -3.86 3.29
N GLY A 917 -20.78 -3.28 3.85
CA GLY A 917 -21.21 -3.54 5.23
C GLY A 917 -22.57 -2.92 5.58
N GLY A 918 -22.83 -2.75 6.88
CA GLY A 918 -24.03 -2.07 7.41
C GLY A 918 -25.23 -2.97 7.71
N GLY A 919 -25.10 -4.29 7.54
CA GLY A 919 -26.07 -5.27 8.04
C GLY A 919 -25.75 -5.73 9.48
N GLY A 920 -26.68 -6.47 10.07
CA GLY A 920 -26.46 -7.27 11.27
C GLY A 920 -26.03 -8.70 10.94
N TYR A 921 -26.08 -9.59 11.95
CA TYR A 921 -25.73 -11.00 11.77
C TYR A 921 -26.67 -11.72 10.79
N SER A 922 -26.12 -12.68 10.04
CA SER A 922 -26.89 -13.62 9.19
C SER A 922 -26.18 -14.98 9.18
N GLN A 923 -26.91 -16.05 9.56
CA GLN A 923 -26.40 -17.42 9.44
C GLN A 923 -26.33 -17.83 7.97
N ALA A 924 -27.23 -17.33 7.11
CA ALA A 924 -27.19 -17.55 5.67
C ALA A 924 -25.95 -16.90 5.00
N MET A 925 -25.46 -15.77 5.53
CA MET A 925 -24.18 -15.16 5.13
C MET A 925 -23.00 -15.98 5.63
N ALA A 926 -22.99 -16.39 6.90
CA ALA A 926 -21.97 -17.28 7.45
C ALA A 926 -21.88 -18.60 6.67
N ASP A 927 -23.02 -19.21 6.31
CA ASP A 927 -23.14 -20.42 5.47
C ASP A 927 -22.67 -20.18 4.02
N ALA A 928 -22.63 -18.94 3.54
CA ALA A 928 -22.11 -18.56 2.22
C ALA A 928 -20.59 -18.37 2.24
N ILE A 929 -20.07 -17.65 3.24
CA ILE A 929 -18.62 -17.49 3.48
C ILE A 929 -17.99 -18.86 3.73
N SER A 930 -18.54 -19.64 4.66
CA SER A 930 -18.10 -21.01 4.99
C SER A 930 -18.10 -21.92 3.76
N TYR A 931 -19.11 -21.77 2.88
CA TYR A 931 -19.15 -22.50 1.62
C TYR A 931 -18.02 -22.09 0.66
N ALA A 932 -17.73 -20.79 0.51
CA ALA A 932 -16.65 -20.30 -0.35
C ALA A 932 -15.27 -20.76 0.15
N THR A 933 -15.01 -20.61 1.45
CA THR A 933 -13.82 -21.17 2.12
C THR A 933 -13.72 -22.69 1.89
N GLY A 934 -14.85 -23.40 1.98
CA GLY A 934 -14.98 -24.82 1.68
C GLY A 934 -14.86 -25.21 0.21
N GLN A 935 -14.82 -24.27 -0.75
CA GLN A 935 -14.41 -24.51 -2.15
C GLN A 935 -12.97 -24.05 -2.44
N GLY A 936 -12.29 -23.44 -1.48
CA GLY A 936 -10.89 -23.01 -1.58
C GLY A 936 -10.68 -21.53 -1.82
N SER A 937 -11.73 -20.69 -1.75
CA SER A 937 -11.65 -19.23 -1.83
C SER A 937 -11.25 -18.62 -0.48
N VAL A 938 -10.34 -17.64 -0.46
CA VAL A 938 -10.17 -16.73 0.68
C VAL A 938 -11.28 -15.67 0.61
N VAL A 939 -11.86 -15.26 1.74
CA VAL A 939 -12.86 -14.18 1.79
C VAL A 939 -12.29 -13.01 2.59
N VAL A 940 -12.30 -11.81 2.03
CA VAL A 940 -11.72 -10.59 2.61
C VAL A 940 -12.79 -9.51 2.67
N MET A 941 -12.92 -8.85 3.82
CA MET A 941 -14.10 -8.05 4.17
C MET A 941 -13.68 -6.73 4.84
N ALA A 942 -14.22 -5.61 4.37
CA ALA A 942 -13.96 -4.30 4.95
C ALA A 942 -14.59 -4.18 6.35
N ALA A 943 -13.83 -3.71 7.36
CA ALA A 943 -14.28 -3.74 8.75
C ALA A 943 -15.40 -2.76 9.11
N GLY A 944 -15.67 -1.72 8.31
CA GLY A 944 -16.65 -0.68 8.61
C GLY A 944 -16.01 0.68 8.90
N ASN A 945 -16.77 1.76 8.68
CA ASN A 945 -16.28 3.15 8.70
C ASN A 945 -16.97 4.04 9.76
N SER A 946 -17.55 3.44 10.80
CA SER A 946 -18.25 4.14 11.88
C SER A 946 -17.35 4.54 13.06
N GLY A 947 -16.10 4.08 13.08
CA GLY A 947 -15.19 4.18 14.23
C GLY A 947 -15.59 3.25 15.39
N GLY A 948 -16.40 2.22 15.09
CA GLY A 948 -16.99 1.31 16.07
C GLY A 948 -15.94 0.46 16.82
N SER A 949 -16.32 -0.02 18.00
CA SER A 949 -15.49 -0.86 18.87
C SER A 949 -15.23 -2.26 18.32
N SER A 950 -15.96 -2.70 17.30
CA SER A 950 -15.83 -4.00 16.61
C SER A 950 -16.17 -3.85 15.12
N PRO A 951 -15.89 -4.85 14.26
CA PRO A 951 -16.20 -4.78 12.83
C PRO A 951 -17.71 -4.91 12.56
N ASP A 952 -18.18 -4.25 11.50
CA ASP A 952 -19.54 -4.43 10.98
C ASP A 952 -19.69 -5.82 10.33
N TYR A 953 -20.93 -6.28 10.09
CA TYR A 953 -21.16 -7.42 9.19
C TYR A 953 -21.03 -6.97 7.73
N PRO A 954 -20.41 -7.78 6.84
CA PRO A 954 -20.09 -9.20 7.04
C PRO A 954 -18.74 -9.48 7.73
N ALA A 955 -17.88 -8.47 7.93
CA ALA A 955 -16.51 -8.66 8.41
C ALA A 955 -16.42 -9.35 9.78
N ALA A 956 -17.36 -9.10 10.69
CA ALA A 956 -17.45 -9.82 11.97
C ALA A 956 -17.58 -11.36 11.85
N HIS A 957 -17.95 -11.92 10.69
CA HIS A 957 -17.90 -13.37 10.45
C HIS A 957 -16.49 -13.97 10.44
N ALA A 958 -15.44 -13.15 10.34
CA ALA A 958 -14.03 -13.56 10.45
C ALA A 958 -13.67 -14.20 11.82
N ILE A 959 -14.57 -14.15 12.82
CA ILE A 959 -14.47 -14.95 14.06
C ILE A 959 -14.47 -16.47 13.76
N ASN A 960 -14.98 -16.88 12.59
CA ASN A 960 -14.96 -18.27 12.13
C ASN A 960 -14.06 -18.47 10.91
N GLN A 961 -14.29 -17.70 9.83
CA GLN A 961 -13.70 -17.90 8.49
C GLN A 961 -13.68 -16.59 7.68
N GLY A 962 -12.65 -16.39 6.86
CA GLY A 962 -12.42 -15.12 6.16
C GLY A 962 -11.78 -14.05 7.05
N ILE A 963 -11.38 -12.93 6.46
CA ILE A 963 -10.51 -11.92 7.08
C ILE A 963 -11.21 -10.55 7.10
N ALA A 964 -11.24 -9.90 8.27
CA ALA A 964 -11.67 -8.53 8.46
C ALA A 964 -10.50 -7.55 8.28
N VAL A 965 -10.74 -6.38 7.66
CA VAL A 965 -9.66 -5.44 7.31
C VAL A 965 -9.95 -4.00 7.75
N GLY A 966 -9.12 -3.49 8.66
CA GLY A 966 -9.12 -2.09 9.11
C GLY A 966 -8.26 -1.17 8.25
N ALA A 967 -8.54 0.14 8.31
CA ALA A 967 -7.86 1.16 7.50
C ALA A 967 -6.77 1.93 8.27
N VAL A 968 -5.56 2.02 7.71
CA VAL A 968 -4.50 2.94 8.18
C VAL A 968 -4.17 4.04 7.16
N ASP A 969 -3.50 5.09 7.65
CA ASP A 969 -2.89 6.14 6.83
C ASP A 969 -1.46 5.79 6.36
N GLN A 970 -0.81 6.76 5.68
CA GLN A 970 0.57 6.60 5.18
C GLN A 970 1.60 6.35 6.29
N ASN A 971 1.33 6.79 7.51
CA ASN A 971 2.19 6.63 8.68
C ASN A 971 1.90 5.31 9.44
N ARG A 972 1.01 4.45 8.91
CA ARG A 972 0.41 3.29 9.58
C ARG A 972 -0.39 3.65 10.84
N ALA A 973 -0.84 4.90 10.99
CA ALA A 973 -1.77 5.27 12.04
C ALA A 973 -3.18 4.80 11.68
N LEU A 974 -3.87 4.15 12.63
CA LEU A 974 -5.23 3.66 12.43
C LEU A 974 -6.18 4.83 12.15
N ALA A 975 -6.90 4.76 11.03
CA ALA A 975 -7.81 5.83 10.62
C ALA A 975 -8.94 5.98 11.64
N GLY A 976 -9.26 7.22 12.04
CA GLY A 976 -10.25 7.47 13.09
C GLY A 976 -11.62 6.83 12.82
N PHE A 977 -12.01 6.79 11.54
CA PHE A 977 -13.25 6.16 11.07
C PHE A 977 -13.20 4.62 11.00
N SER A 978 -12.02 3.98 10.98
CA SER A 978 -11.95 2.52 10.89
C SER A 978 -12.62 1.92 12.12
N ASN A 979 -13.61 1.06 11.92
CA ASN A 979 -14.02 0.15 12.99
C ASN A 979 -12.78 -0.63 13.49
N ARG A 980 -12.78 -1.00 14.77
CA ARG A 980 -11.67 -1.71 15.42
C ARG A 980 -11.84 -3.22 15.27
N ALA A 981 -10.78 -3.98 15.58
CA ALA A 981 -10.86 -5.44 15.67
C ALA A 981 -11.84 -5.91 16.75
N GLY A 982 -11.96 -5.14 17.84
CA GLY A 982 -12.75 -5.48 19.01
C GLY A 982 -12.03 -6.47 19.92
N SER A 983 -12.59 -6.68 21.11
CA SER A 983 -11.96 -7.57 22.08
C SER A 983 -12.09 -9.04 21.69
N THR A 984 -13.18 -9.45 21.03
CA THR A 984 -13.34 -10.77 20.40
C THR A 984 -12.20 -11.05 19.41
N GLU A 985 -11.54 -12.19 19.58
CA GLU A 985 -10.45 -12.58 18.67
C GLU A 985 -11.02 -13.12 17.36
N LEU A 986 -10.50 -12.63 16.24
CA LEU A 986 -10.88 -13.00 14.88
C LEU A 986 -9.73 -12.74 13.90
N ASP A 987 -9.80 -13.32 12.70
CA ASP A 987 -8.81 -13.04 11.64
C ASP A 987 -8.95 -11.58 11.16
N TYR A 988 -8.23 -10.66 11.82
CA TYR A 988 -8.25 -9.22 11.55
C TYR A 988 -6.83 -8.68 11.34
N VAL A 989 -6.66 -7.90 10.27
CA VAL A 989 -5.44 -7.14 9.96
C VAL A 989 -5.78 -5.71 9.55
N THR A 990 -4.79 -4.82 9.50
CA THR A 990 -4.94 -3.47 8.94
C THR A 990 -4.15 -3.30 7.65
N ALA A 991 -4.64 -2.39 6.78
CA ALA A 991 -4.03 -2.10 5.49
C ALA A 991 -4.32 -0.64 5.04
N PRO A 992 -3.62 -0.12 4.02
CA PRO A 992 -3.77 1.27 3.57
C PRO A 992 -5.21 1.61 3.13
N GLY A 993 -5.83 2.60 3.80
CA GLY A 993 -7.23 2.96 3.56
C GLY A 993 -7.53 4.47 3.60
N VAL A 994 -6.51 5.33 3.63
CA VAL A 994 -6.67 6.81 3.62
C VAL A 994 -5.97 7.37 2.38
N ASN A 995 -6.65 8.22 1.61
CA ASN A 995 -6.14 8.87 0.40
C ASN A 995 -5.58 7.91 -0.68
N ILE A 996 -6.15 6.71 -0.80
CA ILE A 996 -5.71 5.67 -1.75
C ILE A 996 -6.11 6.06 -3.17
N TYR A 997 -5.12 6.18 -4.05
CA TYR A 997 -5.32 6.43 -5.49
C TYR A 997 -5.68 5.12 -6.19
N SER A 998 -6.67 5.13 -7.08
CA SER A 998 -7.01 3.97 -7.92
C SER A 998 -7.87 4.38 -9.13
N ALA A 999 -8.22 3.41 -9.97
CA ALA A 999 -9.09 3.52 -11.14
C ALA A 999 -10.52 3.95 -10.79
N VAL A 1000 -11.19 4.66 -11.70
CA VAL A 1000 -12.64 4.93 -11.68
C VAL A 1000 -13.22 4.91 -13.11
N PRO A 1001 -14.56 4.72 -13.29
CA PRO A 1001 -15.15 4.48 -14.61
C PRO A 1001 -14.89 5.55 -15.67
N GLY A 1002 -14.83 5.10 -16.92
CA GLY A 1002 -14.48 5.92 -18.09
C GLY A 1002 -12.97 6.04 -18.33
N GLY A 1003 -12.15 5.12 -17.78
CA GLY A 1003 -10.69 5.18 -17.87
C GLY A 1003 -10.04 6.26 -17.00
N GLY A 1004 -10.70 6.65 -15.90
CA GLY A 1004 -10.24 7.69 -14.97
C GLY A 1004 -9.53 7.13 -13.73
N TYR A 1005 -9.11 8.03 -12.84
CA TYR A 1005 -8.47 7.73 -11.56
C TYR A 1005 -8.84 8.77 -10.48
N SER A 1006 -8.92 8.37 -9.22
CA SER A 1006 -9.22 9.26 -8.08
C SER A 1006 -8.64 8.74 -6.75
N ASN A 1007 -8.61 9.61 -5.73
CA ASN A 1007 -8.28 9.23 -4.36
C ASN A 1007 -9.56 8.98 -3.54
N ALA A 1008 -9.61 7.88 -2.78
CA ALA A 1008 -10.70 7.52 -1.89
C ALA A 1008 -10.20 7.24 -0.46
N ASN A 1009 -11.14 7.10 0.49
CA ASN A 1009 -10.87 6.78 1.89
C ASN A 1009 -11.92 5.76 2.38
N GLY A 1010 -11.50 4.74 3.10
CA GLY A 1010 -12.38 3.77 3.73
C GLY A 1010 -11.69 2.43 4.02
N THR A 1011 -12.28 1.63 4.91
CA THR A 1011 -11.93 0.20 5.04
C THR A 1011 -12.17 -0.56 3.73
N SER A 1012 -13.10 -0.07 2.90
CA SER A 1012 -13.28 -0.50 1.50
C SER A 1012 -12.05 -0.36 0.59
N MET A 1013 -11.10 0.55 0.91
CA MET A 1013 -9.80 0.66 0.21
C MET A 1013 -8.70 -0.17 0.88
N ALA A 1014 -8.87 -0.54 2.15
CA ALA A 1014 -7.93 -1.39 2.88
C ALA A 1014 -8.10 -2.88 2.51
N ALA A 1015 -9.35 -3.37 2.48
CA ALA A 1015 -9.70 -4.73 2.07
C ALA A 1015 -9.05 -5.18 0.74
N PRO A 1016 -9.10 -4.40 -0.37
CA PRO A 1016 -8.50 -4.82 -1.64
C PRO A 1016 -6.97 -4.95 -1.61
N HIS A 1017 -6.25 -4.26 -0.71
CA HIS A 1017 -4.82 -4.51 -0.53
C HIS A 1017 -4.60 -5.94 -0.01
N VAL A 1018 -5.33 -6.36 1.03
CA VAL A 1018 -5.26 -7.71 1.62
C VAL A 1018 -5.73 -8.78 0.64
N ALA A 1019 -6.82 -8.52 -0.10
CA ALA A 1019 -7.28 -9.40 -1.17
C ALA A 1019 -6.25 -9.55 -2.29
N GLY A 1020 -5.50 -8.48 -2.58
CA GLY A 1020 -4.33 -8.51 -3.45
C GLY A 1020 -3.22 -9.42 -2.92
N VAL A 1021 -2.82 -9.33 -1.65
CA VAL A 1021 -1.79 -10.20 -1.07
C VAL A 1021 -2.23 -11.68 -1.06
N ALA A 1022 -3.51 -11.95 -0.76
CA ALA A 1022 -4.09 -13.29 -0.92
C ALA A 1022 -4.05 -13.77 -2.38
N GLY A 1023 -4.25 -12.87 -3.35
CA GLY A 1023 -4.10 -13.11 -4.79
C GLY A 1023 -2.65 -13.42 -5.20
N LEU A 1024 -1.65 -12.74 -4.62
CA LEU A 1024 -0.22 -13.06 -4.80
C LEU A 1024 0.07 -14.49 -4.33
N LEU A 1025 -0.34 -14.84 -3.10
CA LEU A 1025 -0.15 -16.17 -2.51
C LEU A 1025 -0.82 -17.26 -3.36
N LYS A 1026 -2.07 -17.05 -3.80
CA LYS A 1026 -2.81 -17.96 -4.69
C LYS A 1026 -2.21 -18.07 -6.09
N GLY A 1027 -1.66 -16.99 -6.64
CA GLY A 1027 -0.93 -16.99 -7.91
C GLY A 1027 0.38 -17.77 -7.83
N HIS A 1028 1.03 -17.76 -6.66
CA HIS A 1028 2.23 -18.55 -6.40
C HIS A 1028 1.93 -20.05 -6.23
N ASP A 1029 1.06 -20.42 -5.28
CA ASP A 1029 0.59 -21.80 -5.14
C ASP A 1029 -0.94 -21.87 -4.93
N ARG A 1030 -1.62 -22.35 -5.96
CA ARG A 1030 -3.08 -22.58 -5.95
C ARG A 1030 -3.54 -23.64 -4.94
N ASN A 1031 -2.63 -24.50 -4.46
CA ASN A 1031 -2.95 -25.55 -3.50
C ASN A 1031 -2.99 -25.05 -2.06
N LEU A 1032 -2.56 -23.81 -1.78
CA LEU A 1032 -2.72 -23.19 -0.47
C LEU A 1032 -4.21 -23.16 -0.07
N SER A 1033 -4.51 -23.76 1.08
CA SER A 1033 -5.84 -23.68 1.67
C SER A 1033 -6.15 -22.25 2.10
N PRO A 1034 -7.42 -21.80 2.13
CA PRO A 1034 -7.75 -20.47 2.64
C PRO A 1034 -7.25 -20.26 4.07
N SER A 1035 -7.39 -21.25 4.95
CA SER A 1035 -6.87 -21.15 6.31
C SER A 1035 -5.36 -20.97 6.35
N SER A 1036 -4.59 -21.62 5.47
CA SER A 1036 -3.14 -21.37 5.38
C SER A 1036 -2.79 -19.98 4.85
N ILE A 1037 -3.73 -19.26 4.22
CA ILE A 1037 -3.55 -17.86 3.79
C ILE A 1037 -4.04 -16.91 4.89
N GLU A 1038 -5.13 -17.23 5.60
CA GLU A 1038 -5.55 -16.59 6.86
C GLU A 1038 -4.36 -16.61 7.85
N ASP A 1039 -3.85 -17.80 8.19
CA ASP A 1039 -2.71 -18.04 9.09
C ASP A 1039 -1.42 -17.29 8.67
N LEU A 1040 -1.16 -17.13 7.37
CA LEU A 1040 0.02 -16.39 6.86
C LEU A 1040 -0.18 -14.87 6.89
N LEU A 1041 -1.38 -14.37 6.64
CA LEU A 1041 -1.67 -12.93 6.66
C LEU A 1041 -1.71 -12.39 8.09
N THR A 1042 -2.26 -13.17 9.04
CA THR A 1042 -2.23 -12.83 10.47
C THR A 1042 -0.84 -13.09 11.07
N GLY A 1043 -0.23 -14.24 10.80
CA GLY A 1043 1.10 -14.61 11.30
C GLY A 1043 2.27 -13.75 10.81
N SER A 1044 2.10 -13.01 9.71
CA SER A 1044 3.09 -12.07 9.16
C SER A 1044 2.86 -10.60 9.51
N ALA A 1045 1.71 -10.25 10.10
CA ALA A 1045 1.33 -8.88 10.41
C ALA A 1045 2.17 -8.25 11.54
N SER A 1046 2.09 -6.92 11.70
CA SER A 1046 3.04 -6.15 12.53
C SER A 1046 3.14 -6.60 13.99
N ASN A 1047 2.03 -7.07 14.57
CA ASN A 1047 1.97 -7.39 16.00
C ASN A 1047 2.37 -8.86 16.27
N SER A 1048 2.39 -9.69 15.22
CA SER A 1048 2.72 -11.12 15.30
C SER A 1048 4.20 -11.36 15.56
N SER A 1049 4.47 -11.90 16.75
CA SER A 1049 5.81 -12.23 17.24
C SER A 1049 6.49 -13.30 16.39
N ALA A 1050 7.72 -13.03 15.94
CA ALA A 1050 8.43 -13.79 14.89
C ALA A 1050 8.93 -15.21 15.28
N SER A 1051 8.24 -15.93 16.17
CA SER A 1051 8.67 -17.23 16.70
C SER A 1051 7.53 -18.19 17.09
N SER A 1052 6.29 -17.93 16.65
CA SER A 1052 5.17 -18.88 16.80
C SER A 1052 5.24 -19.98 15.73
N SER A 1053 5.63 -21.20 16.12
CA SER A 1053 5.51 -22.36 15.25
C SER A 1053 4.03 -22.71 15.03
N VAL A 1054 3.58 -22.73 13.77
CA VAL A 1054 2.16 -22.91 13.37
C VAL A 1054 1.56 -24.18 13.97
N SER A 1055 0.88 -24.02 15.10
CA SER A 1055 0.11 -25.07 15.77
C SER A 1055 -0.75 -24.46 16.88
N ASN A 1056 -1.89 -23.89 16.53
CA ASN A 1056 -2.96 -23.65 17.50
C ASN A 1056 -4.26 -24.37 17.10
N SER A 1057 -4.87 -25.05 18.06
CA SER A 1057 -6.06 -25.86 17.82
C SER A 1057 -7.30 -25.00 17.99
N ARG A 1058 -7.87 -24.50 16.88
CA ARG A 1058 -9.09 -23.67 16.85
C ARG A 1058 -10.16 -24.28 17.79
N ALA A 1059 -10.45 -23.59 18.89
CA ALA A 1059 -11.45 -24.02 19.85
C ALA A 1059 -12.84 -23.80 19.24
N SER A 1060 -13.69 -24.84 19.24
CA SER A 1060 -15.05 -24.75 18.68
C SER A 1060 -15.99 -24.01 19.65
N GLY A 1061 -15.82 -22.70 19.73
CA GLY A 1061 -16.68 -21.78 20.49
C GLY A 1061 -18.08 -21.69 19.87
N ALA A 1062 -18.99 -22.56 20.30
CA ALA A 1062 -20.35 -22.63 19.78
C ALA A 1062 -21.24 -21.49 20.31
N TRP A 1063 -21.11 -20.30 19.71
CA TRP A 1063 -22.09 -19.23 19.84
C TRP A 1063 -23.42 -19.67 19.21
N ARG A 1064 -24.53 -19.29 19.85
CA ARG A 1064 -25.86 -19.82 19.55
C ARG A 1064 -26.65 -18.88 18.65
N SER A 1065 -27.34 -19.46 17.68
CA SER A 1065 -28.30 -18.78 16.82
C SER A 1065 -29.43 -18.14 17.65
N GLN A 1066 -29.56 -16.81 17.60
CA GLN A 1066 -30.71 -16.08 18.16
C GLN A 1066 -31.51 -15.33 17.07
N ASP A 1067 -30.86 -14.76 16.05
CA ASP A 1067 -31.54 -14.01 14.97
C ASP A 1067 -32.29 -14.87 13.94
N THR A 1068 -32.14 -16.20 13.98
CA THR A 1068 -32.81 -17.12 13.05
C THR A 1068 -34.23 -17.47 13.52
N ILE A 1069 -35.22 -17.26 12.66
CA ILE A 1069 -36.62 -17.67 12.87
C ILE A 1069 -36.73 -19.20 12.70
N THR A 1070 -36.89 -19.91 13.81
CA THR A 1070 -36.99 -21.37 13.89
C THR A 1070 -38.35 -21.79 14.47
N ALA A 1071 -38.66 -23.09 14.51
CA ALA A 1071 -39.87 -23.59 15.18
C ALA A 1071 -39.89 -23.31 16.70
N GLN A 1072 -38.73 -22.98 17.28
CA GLN A 1072 -38.52 -22.66 18.68
C GLN A 1072 -38.60 -21.17 18.96
N THR A 1073 -38.06 -20.32 18.07
CA THR A 1073 -37.95 -18.86 18.25
C THR A 1073 -39.08 -18.05 17.59
N LEU A 1074 -39.94 -18.67 16.78
CA LEU A 1074 -41.06 -18.00 16.10
C LEU A 1074 -42.11 -17.36 17.04
N SER A 1075 -42.09 -17.68 18.33
CA SER A 1075 -42.86 -16.99 19.37
C SER A 1075 -42.33 -15.59 19.70
N ASP A 1076 -41.05 -15.35 19.46
CA ASP A 1076 -40.29 -14.29 20.10
C ASP A 1076 -40.32 -13.01 19.23
N PHE A 1077 -40.46 -13.19 17.90
CA PHE A 1077 -40.67 -12.14 16.92
C PHE A 1077 -42.13 -11.63 16.93
N GLN A 1078 -42.29 -10.31 16.84
CA GLN A 1078 -43.56 -9.61 16.68
C GLN A 1078 -44.17 -9.79 15.28
N ASP A 1079 -45.49 -9.61 15.16
CA ASP A 1079 -46.23 -9.76 13.89
C ASP A 1079 -45.75 -8.85 12.76
N HIS A 1080 -45.02 -7.77 13.07
CA HIS A 1080 -44.48 -6.84 12.08
C HIS A 1080 -43.04 -7.19 11.62
N GLU A 1081 -42.26 -7.87 12.46
CA GLU A 1081 -40.91 -8.37 12.13
C GLU A 1081 -40.99 -9.63 11.26
N LEU A 1082 -42.09 -10.37 11.36
CA LEU A 1082 -42.43 -11.47 10.47
C LEU A 1082 -43.01 -11.03 9.11
N SER A 1083 -43.01 -9.71 8.81
CA SER A 1083 -43.60 -9.12 7.61
C SER A 1083 -42.55 -8.53 6.67
N GLY A 1084 -42.82 -8.53 5.36
CA GLY A 1084 -41.86 -8.14 4.33
C GLY A 1084 -41.12 -9.35 3.73
N THR A 1085 -39.82 -9.24 3.52
CA THR A 1085 -39.03 -10.23 2.76
C THR A 1085 -38.12 -11.05 3.65
N LEU A 1086 -38.20 -12.38 3.54
CA LEU A 1086 -37.41 -13.32 4.33
C LEU A 1086 -36.49 -14.18 3.45
N ILE A 1087 -35.29 -14.48 3.95
CA ILE A 1087 -34.37 -15.48 3.40
C ILE A 1087 -34.69 -16.83 4.06
N ALA A 1088 -34.93 -17.86 3.24
CA ALA A 1088 -35.31 -19.20 3.67
C ALA A 1088 -34.19 -20.21 3.42
N SER A 1089 -33.72 -20.88 4.48
CA SER A 1089 -32.79 -22.01 4.39
C SER A 1089 -33.54 -23.30 4.12
N ILE A 1090 -33.25 -23.95 2.99
CA ILE A 1090 -34.05 -25.07 2.44
C ILE A 1090 -33.35 -26.41 2.69
N ASP A 1091 -34.10 -27.36 3.22
CA ASP A 1091 -33.56 -28.63 3.68
C ASP A 1091 -33.47 -29.73 2.62
N GLY A 1092 -32.75 -30.80 2.97
CA GLY A 1092 -32.56 -31.99 2.14
C GLY A 1092 -31.56 -31.83 0.99
N ASN A 1093 -31.47 -32.84 0.12
CA ASN A 1093 -30.54 -32.81 -1.01
C ASN A 1093 -31.08 -31.96 -2.18
N SER A 1094 -30.25 -31.64 -3.17
CA SER A 1094 -30.62 -30.77 -4.30
C SER A 1094 -31.85 -31.24 -5.10
N LYS A 1095 -32.27 -32.51 -4.99
CA LYS A 1095 -33.53 -33.00 -5.59
C LYS A 1095 -34.74 -32.67 -4.72
N GLU A 1096 -34.64 -32.78 -3.39
CA GLU A 1096 -35.67 -32.30 -2.45
C GLU A 1096 -35.83 -30.79 -2.54
N ARG A 1097 -34.74 -30.01 -2.41
CA ARG A 1097 -34.73 -28.54 -2.52
C ARG A 1097 -35.45 -28.02 -3.77
N ARG A 1098 -35.12 -28.60 -4.94
CA ARG A 1098 -35.79 -28.29 -6.22
C ARG A 1098 -37.24 -28.77 -6.30
N SER A 1099 -37.66 -29.73 -5.46
CA SER A 1099 -39.06 -30.11 -5.29
C SER A 1099 -39.79 -29.07 -4.42
N THR A 1100 -39.25 -28.70 -3.27
CA THR A 1100 -39.77 -27.66 -2.36
C THR A 1100 -40.04 -26.35 -3.10
N LEU A 1101 -39.06 -25.83 -3.83
CA LEU A 1101 -39.22 -24.60 -4.62
C LEU A 1101 -40.27 -24.68 -5.73
N ARG A 1102 -40.43 -25.85 -6.36
CA ARG A 1102 -41.50 -26.09 -7.35
C ARG A 1102 -42.87 -26.22 -6.71
N GLN A 1103 -42.94 -26.64 -5.44
CA GLN A 1103 -44.18 -26.69 -4.68
C GLN A 1103 -44.59 -25.28 -4.24
N LEU A 1104 -43.68 -24.49 -3.65
CA LEU A 1104 -43.89 -23.07 -3.33
C LEU A 1104 -44.35 -22.25 -4.55
N LYS A 1105 -43.53 -22.17 -5.61
CA LYS A 1105 -43.81 -21.34 -6.81
C LYS A 1105 -45.08 -21.77 -7.57
N ARG A 1106 -45.58 -23.00 -7.35
CA ARG A 1106 -46.87 -23.49 -7.86
C ARG A 1106 -48.02 -23.19 -6.89
N GLY A 1107 -47.77 -23.23 -5.59
CA GLY A 1107 -48.72 -22.89 -4.54
C GLY A 1107 -49.18 -21.44 -4.64
N VAL A 1108 -48.22 -20.51 -4.64
CA VAL A 1108 -48.41 -19.07 -4.86
C VAL A 1108 -49.19 -18.81 -6.15
N ARG A 1109 -48.69 -19.31 -7.29
CA ARG A 1109 -49.32 -19.13 -8.62
C ARG A 1109 -50.76 -19.64 -8.71
N ASN A 1110 -51.09 -20.68 -7.94
CA ASN A 1110 -52.44 -21.25 -7.93
C ASN A 1110 -53.35 -20.66 -6.84
N ASN A 1111 -52.86 -19.67 -6.07
CA ASN A 1111 -53.51 -19.12 -4.87
C ASN A 1111 -54.02 -20.22 -3.93
N ASN A 1112 -53.13 -21.16 -3.58
CA ASN A 1112 -53.43 -22.27 -2.70
C ASN A 1112 -53.42 -21.79 -1.23
N ALA A 1113 -54.51 -22.05 -0.50
CA ALA A 1113 -54.70 -21.61 0.89
C ALA A 1113 -53.56 -21.99 1.85
N ALA A 1114 -52.84 -23.08 1.59
CA ALA A 1114 -51.67 -23.50 2.38
C ALA A 1114 -50.42 -22.61 2.22
N TYR A 1115 -50.44 -21.64 1.28
CA TYR A 1115 -49.41 -20.63 1.06
C TYR A 1115 -50.00 -19.22 0.99
N ASN A 1116 -51.20 -19.03 1.55
CA ASN A 1116 -51.88 -17.73 1.59
C ASN A 1116 -51.10 -16.77 2.50
N GLY A 1117 -50.54 -15.70 1.93
CA GLY A 1117 -49.59 -14.82 2.60
C GLY A 1117 -48.18 -14.81 2.02
N LEU A 1118 -47.88 -15.68 1.05
CA LEU A 1118 -46.63 -15.67 0.28
C LEU A 1118 -46.92 -15.18 -1.14
N ASP A 1119 -46.47 -13.98 -1.49
CA ASP A 1119 -46.81 -13.34 -2.77
C ASP A 1119 -45.79 -13.65 -3.86
N HIS A 1120 -44.50 -13.83 -3.53
CA HIS A 1120 -43.48 -14.23 -4.50
C HIS A 1120 -42.32 -15.03 -3.86
N VAL A 1121 -41.50 -15.67 -4.72
CA VAL A 1121 -40.38 -16.54 -4.32
C VAL A 1121 -39.24 -16.38 -5.33
N LYS A 1122 -38.15 -15.71 -4.97
CA LYS A 1122 -36.86 -15.65 -5.71
C LYS A 1122 -35.98 -16.83 -5.29
N VAL A 1123 -35.10 -17.34 -6.16
CA VAL A 1123 -34.11 -18.36 -5.78
C VAL A 1123 -32.76 -17.67 -5.69
N VAL A 1124 -32.08 -17.87 -4.58
CA VAL A 1124 -30.79 -17.25 -4.25
C VAL A 1124 -29.68 -18.15 -4.80
N ASP A 1125 -29.53 -19.33 -4.19
CA ASP A 1125 -28.58 -20.35 -4.65
C ASP A 1125 -29.15 -21.11 -5.86
N ALA A 1126 -28.87 -20.66 -7.08
CA ALA A 1126 -29.42 -21.28 -8.29
C ALA A 1126 -28.87 -22.70 -8.58
N SER A 1127 -27.65 -23.03 -8.15
CA SER A 1127 -26.95 -24.28 -8.49
C SER A 1127 -27.35 -25.44 -7.57
N ARG A 1128 -27.36 -25.21 -6.25
CA ARG A 1128 -27.65 -26.20 -5.19
C ARG A 1128 -29.05 -26.01 -4.58
N ASN A 1129 -29.68 -24.85 -4.77
CA ASN A 1129 -31.05 -24.50 -4.33
C ASN A 1129 -31.18 -24.47 -2.79
N SER A 1130 -30.10 -24.11 -2.11
CA SER A 1130 -29.98 -24.08 -0.65
C SER A 1130 -30.75 -22.95 0.02
N PHE A 1131 -30.87 -21.80 -0.67
CA PHE A 1131 -31.52 -20.60 -0.17
C PHE A 1131 -32.53 -20.05 -1.18
N ALA A 1132 -33.57 -19.40 -0.68
CA ALA A 1132 -34.55 -18.67 -1.47
C ALA A 1132 -35.07 -17.44 -0.71
N VAL A 1133 -35.48 -16.41 -1.45
CA VAL A 1133 -36.16 -15.25 -0.90
C VAL A 1133 -37.66 -15.44 -1.01
N LEU A 1134 -38.38 -15.15 0.07
CA LEU A 1134 -39.83 -15.26 0.22
C LEU A 1134 -40.39 -13.86 0.51
N GLU A 1135 -41.13 -13.30 -0.44
CA GLU A 1135 -41.83 -12.02 -0.24
C GLU A 1135 -43.22 -12.31 0.37
N LEU A 1136 -43.42 -11.91 1.62
CA LEU A 1136 -44.66 -12.09 2.35
C LEU A 1136 -45.61 -10.91 2.13
N SER A 1137 -46.92 -11.17 2.21
CA SER A 1137 -47.95 -10.20 1.84
C SER A 1137 -48.25 -9.19 2.95
N ASP A 1138 -48.22 -7.88 2.62
CA ASP A 1138 -48.62 -6.75 3.49
C ASP A 1138 -50.10 -6.77 3.94
N ALA A 1139 -50.89 -7.73 3.45
CA ALA A 1139 -52.30 -7.85 3.73
C ALA A 1139 -52.57 -8.20 5.20
N ARG A 1140 -52.94 -7.20 6.02
CA ARG A 1140 -53.34 -7.28 7.46
C ARG A 1140 -54.46 -8.28 7.82
N THR A 1141 -54.92 -9.10 6.88
CA THR A 1141 -55.87 -10.20 7.05
C THR A 1141 -55.20 -11.59 6.98
N VAL A 1142 -53.87 -11.63 6.91
CA VAL A 1142 -53.05 -12.84 6.82
C VAL A 1142 -52.31 -13.06 8.14
N ASP A 1143 -52.36 -14.28 8.66
CA ASP A 1143 -51.54 -14.72 9.79
C ASP A 1143 -50.21 -15.29 9.27
N GLN A 1144 -49.18 -14.44 9.24
CA GLN A 1144 -47.83 -14.79 8.79
C GLN A 1144 -47.13 -15.77 9.75
N ARG A 1145 -47.39 -15.68 11.07
CA ARG A 1145 -46.82 -16.63 12.05
C ARG A 1145 -47.34 -18.05 11.82
N SER A 1146 -48.64 -18.21 11.54
CA SER A 1146 -49.21 -19.50 11.12
C SER A 1146 -48.58 -20.01 9.81
N LEU A 1147 -48.33 -19.15 8.82
CA LEU A 1147 -47.68 -19.55 7.57
C LEU A 1147 -46.26 -20.09 7.83
N LEU A 1148 -45.43 -19.34 8.54
CA LEU A 1148 -44.03 -19.71 8.83
C LEU A 1148 -43.97 -20.98 9.70
N SER A 1149 -44.85 -21.10 10.70
CA SER A 1149 -44.99 -22.30 11.54
C SER A 1149 -45.30 -23.55 10.70
N ASN A 1150 -46.23 -23.46 9.75
CA ASN A 1150 -46.57 -24.57 8.86
C ASN A 1150 -45.44 -24.92 7.86
N LEU A 1151 -44.59 -23.96 7.48
CA LEU A 1151 -43.43 -24.22 6.63
C LEU A 1151 -42.31 -24.91 7.42
N LEU A 1152 -41.97 -24.43 8.62
CA LEU A 1152 -40.98 -25.06 9.51
C LEU A 1152 -41.41 -26.49 9.89
N ALA A 1153 -42.68 -26.69 10.25
CA ALA A 1153 -43.25 -28.01 10.58
C ALA A 1153 -43.41 -28.98 9.38
N SER A 1154 -42.84 -28.66 8.22
CA SER A 1154 -42.86 -29.52 7.02
C SER A 1154 -41.58 -30.30 6.76
N ASP A 1155 -40.56 -30.15 7.60
CA ASP A 1155 -39.20 -30.71 7.46
C ASP A 1155 -38.52 -30.33 6.11
N GLN A 1156 -38.91 -29.19 5.52
CA GLN A 1156 -38.36 -28.66 4.25
C GLN A 1156 -37.56 -27.36 4.41
N PHE A 1157 -37.55 -26.77 5.60
CA PHE A 1157 -36.86 -25.51 5.92
C PHE A 1157 -36.22 -25.61 7.30
N HIS A 1158 -34.96 -25.18 7.40
CA HIS A 1158 -34.20 -25.21 8.65
C HIS A 1158 -34.47 -23.96 9.50
N TYR A 1159 -34.45 -22.79 8.86
CA TYR A 1159 -34.75 -21.49 9.45
C TYR A 1159 -35.20 -20.48 8.38
N PHE A 1160 -35.74 -19.34 8.84
CA PHE A 1160 -35.82 -18.09 8.07
C PHE A 1160 -34.99 -16.99 8.74
N GLU A 1161 -34.61 -15.97 7.96
CA GLU A 1161 -33.99 -14.71 8.40
C GLU A 1161 -34.72 -13.55 7.73
N VAL A 1162 -34.70 -12.36 8.35
CA VAL A 1162 -35.15 -11.12 7.70
C VAL A 1162 -34.11 -10.69 6.65
N GLU A 1163 -34.54 -10.27 5.46
CA GLU A 1163 -33.62 -9.73 4.45
C GLU A 1163 -33.16 -8.32 4.83
N GLN A 1164 -31.84 -8.10 4.78
CA GLN A 1164 -31.19 -6.89 5.31
C GLN A 1164 -30.54 -6.08 4.18
N LYS A 1165 -30.41 -4.77 4.40
CA LYS A 1165 -29.82 -3.85 3.42
C LYS A 1165 -28.36 -3.55 3.78
N PHE A 1166 -27.50 -3.61 2.78
CA PHE A 1166 -26.06 -3.31 2.87
C PHE A 1166 -25.72 -2.08 2.03
N SER A 1167 -24.57 -1.45 2.30
CA SER A 1167 -24.00 -0.39 1.48
C SER A 1167 -22.50 -0.55 1.29
N ILE A 1168 -21.91 0.28 0.41
CA ILE A 1168 -20.50 0.68 0.47
C ILE A 1168 -20.15 1.09 1.93
N VAL A 1169 -18.91 0.80 2.37
CA VAL A 1169 -18.34 1.31 3.65
C VAL A 1169 -17.17 2.25 3.44
#